data_AF-A0A0G4FSX2-F1
#
_entry.id   AF-A0A0G4FSX2-F1
#
_cell.length_a   1.000
_cell.length_b   1.000
_cell.length_c   1.000
_cell.angle_alpha   90.00
_cell.angle_beta   90.00
_cell.angle_gamma   90.00
#
_symmetry.space_group_name_H-M   'P 1'
#
loop_
_entity.id
_entity.type
_entity.pdbx_description
1 polymer ?
#
loop_
_entity_poly.entity_id
_entity_poly.type
_entity_poly.pdbx_seq_one_letter_code
_entity_poly.pdbx_strand_id
1 'polypeptide(L)'
;MSGKLYPKLYGDVEAFTLEASGSDGQYIENIEPKKSVNITVTYIAVTWKGEQLREEADTQQDDGGHGPETNAAFVRLRNDVWLLLVGRNVMLTAVVPRGSEPVFVAQEVLLHPVVKMDQATAIDYDGDGEEQLRFDATGSHTHEWGNSVVAYTFMLDESIYEHTECYTDESACVREFSASLKIGTHTASLTIGDRKGRLLSGENHVVHVASVDEIPGCALSLYAAQDGHDGATSDMSRWLGSDSEPIVGAPLRQGEESPLPPQWGTIEILDGSSDWMMLEGTDNRASNNRVSFEVRWLVGEAGSSRDGVWLEVKGKHHWRIVHSQRDWPPFVNKVTPDVIQPKRGQDVTIQGAGFLNPESLENATLLLNGIEVKLDDQTDSNSTEPGILEWTGTRINYRPHPTTEDTASGIQIRTAKGTSNLYPVKVSAAAQMRDVKYGQPKTLLTGLFDLLQENTTEAERLQQQERKLLSPFLRGGLGLTGDWGPDAKTFFVGTAQGKLMSVMFTSNDEIDPRSLRVYDTIRRAYPEDSLIGIAFDPLRDPLDPHLYAAHAPIYYWWRNGVQCFKGENDYAAFLGKISRLSGPNFATLETLVEGLPNGNGDHSMNGIHFDNEGNLYANAGSQTNAGWPDCGLGGLPESHLTGSVLKIEVHNPDLSSKIEYVYYKTREPVENPNQVEGDRYDLADGITGISIWATGLRNNYDSTYSTKGETYVIMNGPNSWLGASVNGEPEDRGCTAADFDTWDEIYLDNVRNPLFLPKPYTVPKGEEPKQCQPVIGPQFGGPDRIFRTSEGAHHGHPNPARARNTGDTRQWHHHVLRPNMEYTPGWEIPSSTTGVTEYRGTCFGGKLHNDILVSRWKQGIYFLDLRQEEIRTLTDDTGKNLDIVYGPGCSIMIVSFDKDELALITPDEEALDSFETKEVGAGAAVIYDILPWRAPREYDAPFTIGGRRFTREKKPAAVRIGGVEAEISSYDDTRIEGIVRTGHTGDKPAKKLVDVEVIFSDHTTALLKEAFMFLNAPPQSDPDL
;
A
#
# COMPACT_ATOMS: atom_id res chain seq x y z
N MET A 1 -15.83 -53.78 -2.82
CA MET A 1 -16.86 -53.76 -1.77
C MET A 1 -16.84 -55.09 -1.01
N SER A 2 -16.53 -55.06 0.28
CA SER A 2 -16.70 -56.18 1.20
C SER A 2 -17.29 -55.65 2.50
N GLY A 3 -18.62 -55.51 2.57
CA GLY A 3 -19.36 -55.18 3.80
C GLY A 3 -20.08 -56.41 4.37
N LYS A 4 -20.18 -56.52 5.70
CA LYS A 4 -20.84 -57.62 6.42
C LYS A 4 -22.36 -57.58 6.24
N LEU A 5 -22.98 -58.73 5.96
CA LEU A 5 -24.43 -58.95 5.97
C LEU A 5 -24.91 -59.35 7.38
N TYR A 6 -25.95 -58.69 7.89
CA TYR A 6 -26.66 -59.09 9.12
C TYR A 6 -27.87 -60.01 8.79
N PRO A 7 -28.28 -60.91 9.70
CA PRO A 7 -29.25 -61.95 9.40
C PRO A 7 -30.69 -61.44 9.29
N LYS A 8 -31.48 -62.12 8.44
CA LYS A 8 -32.93 -61.92 8.24
C LYS A 8 -33.69 -61.96 9.56
N LEU A 9 -34.46 -60.90 9.83
CA LEU A 9 -35.40 -60.84 10.95
C LEU A 9 -36.77 -61.35 10.48
N TYR A 10 -37.25 -62.44 11.08
CA TYR A 10 -38.63 -62.91 10.94
C TYR A 10 -39.30 -62.92 12.31
N GLY A 11 -40.35 -62.10 12.47
CA GLY A 11 -41.15 -62.03 13.69
C GLY A 11 -41.97 -60.74 13.75
N ASP A 12 -43.08 -60.75 14.49
CA ASP A 12 -43.93 -59.58 14.74
C ASP A 12 -43.23 -58.61 15.72
N VAL A 13 -42.20 -57.91 15.23
CA VAL A 13 -41.49 -56.88 15.99
C VAL A 13 -42.06 -55.52 15.61
N GLU A 14 -42.67 -54.80 16.55
CA GLU A 14 -43.29 -53.48 16.29
C GLU A 14 -42.25 -52.33 16.20
N ALA A 15 -41.01 -52.57 16.62
CA ALA A 15 -39.88 -51.64 16.45
C ALA A 15 -38.54 -52.38 16.48
N PHE A 16 -37.55 -51.92 15.71
CA PHE A 16 -36.16 -52.32 15.86
C PHE A 16 -35.24 -51.11 15.69
N THR A 17 -34.12 -51.11 16.41
CA THR A 17 -33.08 -50.06 16.36
C THR A 17 -31.86 -50.60 15.64
N LEU A 18 -31.26 -49.77 14.78
CA LEU A 18 -30.03 -50.11 14.08
C LEU A 18 -28.91 -49.14 14.46
N GLU A 19 -27.76 -49.69 14.82
CA GLU A 19 -26.54 -48.95 15.13
C GLU A 19 -25.54 -49.17 14.00
N ALA A 20 -25.12 -48.08 13.36
CA ALA A 20 -24.08 -48.09 12.34
C ALA A 20 -22.91 -47.21 12.82
N SER A 21 -21.70 -47.77 12.80
CA SER A 21 -20.45 -47.04 13.03
C SER A 21 -19.61 -47.01 11.74
N GLY A 22 -18.83 -45.94 11.58
CA GLY A 22 -18.38 -45.44 10.27
C GLY A 22 -17.40 -46.28 9.46
N SER A 23 -17.41 -45.97 8.15
CA SER A 23 -16.54 -46.32 7.01
C SER A 23 -16.83 -47.55 6.13
N ASP A 24 -17.71 -48.49 6.52
CA ASP A 24 -18.12 -49.59 5.62
C ASP A 24 -19.57 -49.46 5.14
N GLY A 25 -19.80 -49.56 3.83
CA GLY A 25 -21.14 -49.59 3.25
C GLY A 25 -21.95 -50.78 3.78
N GLN A 26 -23.02 -50.49 4.54
CA GLN A 26 -23.88 -51.50 5.14
C GLN A 26 -25.16 -51.71 4.31
N TYR A 27 -25.50 -52.96 4.03
CA TYR A 27 -26.69 -53.35 3.26
C TYR A 27 -27.63 -54.22 4.11
N ILE A 28 -28.92 -53.90 4.10
CA ILE A 28 -29.97 -54.67 4.78
C ILE A 28 -31.05 -55.01 3.76
N GLU A 29 -31.41 -56.28 3.66
CA GLU A 29 -32.36 -56.77 2.66
C GLU A 29 -33.55 -57.53 3.29
N ASN A 30 -34.70 -57.46 2.62
CA ASN A 30 -35.88 -58.33 2.80
C ASN A 30 -36.55 -58.26 4.19
N ILE A 31 -36.90 -57.05 4.65
CA ILE A 31 -37.71 -56.84 5.85
C ILE A 31 -39.20 -56.95 5.48
N GLU A 32 -39.94 -57.88 6.08
CA GLU A 32 -41.37 -58.10 5.83
C GLU A 32 -42.21 -57.94 7.11
N PRO A 33 -42.59 -56.72 7.51
CA PRO A 33 -43.40 -56.50 8.71
C PRO A 33 -44.91 -56.62 8.39
N LYS A 34 -45.68 -57.25 9.29
CA LYS A 34 -47.14 -57.41 9.14
C LYS A 34 -47.97 -56.21 9.64
N LYS A 35 -47.33 -55.20 10.24
CA LYS A 35 -47.92 -53.91 10.69
C LYS A 35 -46.92 -52.77 10.49
N SER A 36 -47.37 -51.52 10.69
CA SER A 36 -46.54 -50.31 10.65
C SER A 36 -45.35 -50.41 11.62
N VAL A 37 -44.13 -50.17 11.13
CA VAL A 37 -42.89 -50.23 11.93
C VAL A 37 -42.31 -48.83 12.06
N ASN A 38 -41.93 -48.45 13.28
CA ASN A 38 -41.09 -47.29 13.53
C ASN A 38 -39.61 -47.72 13.45
N ILE A 39 -38.84 -47.02 12.61
CA ILE A 39 -37.41 -47.25 12.44
C ILE A 39 -36.67 -46.08 13.08
N THR A 40 -35.85 -46.38 14.08
CA THR A 40 -34.96 -45.40 14.72
C THR A 40 -33.52 -45.81 14.40
N VAL A 41 -32.79 -44.92 13.74
CA VAL A 41 -31.36 -45.11 13.44
C VAL A 41 -30.58 -44.19 14.36
N THR A 42 -29.69 -44.78 15.16
CA THR A 42 -28.88 -44.03 16.12
C THR A 42 -27.41 -44.17 15.70
N TYR A 43 -26.76 -43.03 15.43
CA TYR A 43 -25.32 -42.99 15.20
C TYR A 43 -24.63 -42.70 16.52
N ILE A 44 -23.75 -43.61 16.95
CA ILE A 44 -22.94 -43.41 18.17
C ILE A 44 -21.48 -43.32 17.74
N ALA A 45 -20.89 -42.14 17.91
CA ALA A 45 -19.44 -41.99 17.86
C ALA A 45 -18.88 -42.55 19.18
N VAL A 46 -18.15 -43.67 19.14
CA VAL A 46 -17.54 -44.26 20.34
C VAL A 46 -16.02 -44.17 20.25
N THR A 47 -15.42 -43.42 21.16
CA THR A 47 -13.96 -43.36 21.35
C THR A 47 -13.57 -44.37 22.44
N TRP A 48 -12.68 -45.31 22.13
CA TRP A 48 -12.30 -46.40 23.04
C TRP A 48 -11.04 -46.01 23.85
N LYS A 49 -11.16 -45.85 25.18
CA LYS A 49 -10.03 -45.89 26.13
C LYS A 49 -10.42 -46.71 27.36
N GLY A 50 -9.49 -47.55 27.82
CA GLY A 50 -9.74 -48.69 28.70
C GLY A 50 -10.49 -48.42 30.01
N GLU A 51 -11.26 -49.44 30.39
CA GLU A 51 -11.76 -49.82 31.72
C GLU A 51 -12.32 -48.73 32.66
N GLN A 52 -13.33 -47.96 32.23
CA GLN A 52 -14.60 -47.73 32.97
C GLN A 52 -15.49 -46.74 32.21
N LEU A 53 -16.76 -47.11 32.00
CA LEU A 53 -17.80 -46.25 31.43
C LEU A 53 -18.36 -45.35 32.54
N ARG A 54 -18.24 -44.03 32.38
CA ARG A 54 -19.16 -43.07 33.01
C ARG A 54 -19.82 -42.23 31.92
N GLU A 55 -21.15 -42.32 31.88
CA GLU A 55 -22.02 -41.37 31.20
C GLU A 55 -21.97 -40.05 31.96
N GLU A 56 -21.38 -39.02 31.38
CA GLU A 56 -21.75 -37.64 31.70
C GLU A 56 -22.05 -36.92 30.40
N ALA A 57 -23.20 -36.25 30.43
CA ALA A 57 -23.86 -35.63 29.33
C ALA A 57 -23.35 -34.19 29.12
N ASP A 58 -23.29 -33.87 27.84
CA ASP A 58 -23.54 -32.58 27.19
C ASP A 58 -22.41 -31.58 26.95
N THR A 59 -22.35 -31.22 25.68
CA THR A 59 -21.89 -29.96 25.07
C THR A 59 -20.45 -29.49 25.28
N GLN A 60 -19.55 -29.96 24.40
CA GLN A 60 -18.48 -29.22 23.70
C GLN A 60 -17.91 -30.22 22.65
N GLN A 61 -17.84 -29.96 21.35
CA GLN A 61 -17.09 -28.94 20.58
C GLN A 61 -16.15 -29.75 19.67
N ASP A 62 -16.12 -29.52 18.36
CA ASP A 62 -14.84 -29.56 17.63
C ASP A 62 -14.96 -29.09 16.18
N ASP A 63 -14.07 -28.16 15.88
CA ASP A 63 -13.59 -27.74 14.57
C ASP A 63 -12.71 -28.81 13.94
N GLY A 64 -12.79 -28.97 12.62
CA GLY A 64 -11.76 -29.68 11.86
C GLY A 64 -12.27 -30.30 10.57
N GLY A 65 -11.71 -29.91 9.44
CA GLY A 65 -12.20 -30.27 8.11
C GLY A 65 -11.98 -31.73 7.74
N HIS A 66 -13.09 -32.41 7.49
CA HIS A 66 -13.21 -33.38 6.41
C HIS A 66 -14.27 -32.80 5.46
N GLY A 67 -14.07 -32.89 4.14
CA GLY A 67 -15.13 -32.56 3.17
C GLY A 67 -16.43 -33.30 3.51
N PRO A 68 -17.61 -32.86 3.03
CA PRO A 68 -18.87 -33.42 3.48
C PRO A 68 -18.96 -34.90 3.07
N GLU A 69 -18.53 -35.81 3.94
CA GLU A 69 -18.82 -37.23 3.81
C GLU A 69 -20.33 -37.37 3.98
N THR A 70 -21.01 -37.33 2.85
CA THR A 70 -22.42 -37.59 2.75
C THR A 70 -22.59 -39.08 2.98
N ASN A 71 -22.81 -39.44 4.25
CA ASN A 71 -23.12 -40.82 4.60
C ASN A 71 -24.46 -41.19 3.99
N ALA A 72 -24.41 -42.04 2.97
CA ALA A 72 -25.57 -42.55 2.26
C ALA A 72 -25.86 -43.99 2.70
N ALA A 73 -27.07 -44.23 3.19
CA ALA A 73 -27.56 -45.58 3.46
C ALA A 73 -28.68 -45.95 2.48
N PHE A 74 -28.64 -47.18 1.95
CA PHE A 74 -29.68 -47.73 1.11
C PHE A 74 -30.50 -48.76 1.88
N VAL A 75 -31.81 -48.53 2.00
CA VAL A 75 -32.74 -49.47 2.64
C VAL A 75 -33.67 -50.03 1.58
N ARG A 76 -33.67 -51.36 1.43
CA ARG A 76 -34.57 -52.06 0.50
C ARG A 76 -35.78 -52.61 1.26
N LEU A 77 -36.96 -52.04 1.00
CA LEU A 77 -38.21 -52.46 1.66
C LEU A 77 -38.87 -53.66 0.96
N ARG A 78 -38.76 -53.74 -0.37
CA ARG A 78 -39.27 -54.83 -1.23
C ARG A 78 -38.36 -55.04 -2.45
N ASN A 79 -38.64 -56.06 -3.25
CA ASN A 79 -37.81 -56.37 -4.43
C ASN A 79 -37.68 -55.20 -5.44
N ASP A 80 -38.58 -54.22 -5.40
CA ASP A 80 -38.75 -53.13 -6.35
C ASP A 80 -38.71 -51.71 -5.74
N VAL A 81 -38.52 -51.56 -4.43
CA VAL A 81 -38.54 -50.25 -3.75
C VAL A 81 -37.28 -50.05 -2.90
N TRP A 82 -36.58 -48.94 -3.18
CA TRP A 82 -35.36 -48.51 -2.50
C TRP A 82 -35.54 -47.14 -1.87
N LEU A 83 -34.95 -46.97 -0.68
CA LEU A 83 -34.86 -45.72 0.04
C LEU A 83 -33.40 -45.31 0.17
N LEU A 84 -33.12 -44.07 -0.23
CA LEU A 84 -31.82 -43.43 -0.08
C LEU A 84 -31.91 -42.39 1.04
N LEU A 85 -31.09 -42.57 2.08
CA LEU A 85 -31.01 -41.68 3.23
C LEU A 85 -29.64 -40.99 3.24
N VAL A 86 -29.63 -39.66 3.32
CA VAL A 86 -28.41 -38.86 3.21
C VAL A 86 -28.42 -37.74 4.27
N GLY A 87 -27.37 -37.65 5.10
CA GLY A 87 -27.06 -36.46 5.92
C GLY A 87 -27.10 -36.62 7.45
N ARG A 88 -26.52 -35.62 8.16
CA ARG A 88 -26.35 -35.54 9.64
C ARG A 88 -27.65 -35.36 10.44
N ASN A 89 -28.76 -34.98 9.80
CA ASN A 89 -30.11 -34.93 10.38
C ASN A 89 -31.07 -35.58 9.37
N VAL A 90 -31.76 -36.65 9.75
CA VAL A 90 -32.50 -37.51 8.81
C VAL A 90 -33.72 -36.80 8.22
N MET A 91 -33.68 -36.42 6.93
CA MET A 91 -34.87 -36.07 6.14
C MET A 91 -35.05 -37.02 4.96
N LEU A 92 -36.31 -37.35 4.65
CA LEU A 92 -36.70 -38.26 3.58
C LEU A 92 -36.81 -37.48 2.24
N THR A 93 -35.87 -37.66 1.31
CA THR A 93 -35.80 -36.75 0.13
C THR A 93 -36.48 -37.26 -1.14
N ALA A 94 -36.55 -38.56 -1.46
CA ALA A 94 -37.29 -39.03 -2.66
C ALA A 94 -37.60 -40.54 -2.69
N VAL A 95 -38.62 -40.93 -3.48
CA VAL A 95 -38.92 -42.31 -3.90
C VAL A 95 -38.80 -42.39 -5.43
N VAL A 96 -37.92 -43.26 -5.95
CA VAL A 96 -37.63 -43.31 -7.40
C VAL A 96 -37.90 -44.72 -7.97
N PRO A 97 -38.82 -44.87 -8.94
CA PRO A 97 -38.96 -46.12 -9.71
C PRO A 97 -37.87 -46.24 -10.79
N ARG A 98 -37.49 -47.48 -11.12
CA ARG A 98 -36.43 -47.74 -12.11
C ARG A 98 -36.95 -47.50 -13.54
N GLY A 99 -36.44 -46.48 -14.26
CA GLY A 99 -36.58 -46.36 -15.73
C GLY A 99 -37.14 -45.04 -16.32
N SER A 100 -37.34 -43.98 -15.54
CA SER A 100 -37.77 -42.67 -16.08
C SER A 100 -36.60 -41.75 -16.44
N GLU A 101 -36.73 -40.98 -17.53
CA GLU A 101 -35.78 -39.93 -17.91
C GLU A 101 -35.70 -38.82 -16.85
N PRO A 102 -34.54 -38.15 -16.70
CA PRO A 102 -34.40 -37.06 -15.73
C PRO A 102 -35.29 -35.88 -16.11
N VAL A 103 -36.13 -35.43 -15.18
CA VAL A 103 -36.85 -34.16 -15.26
C VAL A 103 -35.90 -33.04 -14.82
N PHE A 104 -34.83 -32.80 -15.58
CA PHE A 104 -34.08 -31.54 -15.54
C PHE A 104 -33.36 -31.37 -16.89
N VAL A 105 -33.99 -30.63 -17.80
CA VAL A 105 -33.29 -29.94 -18.89
C VAL A 105 -33.01 -28.54 -18.37
N ALA A 106 -31.77 -28.27 -17.98
CA ALA A 106 -31.29 -26.90 -17.87
C ALA A 106 -30.73 -26.50 -19.25
N GLN A 107 -31.27 -25.44 -19.84
CA GLN A 107 -30.67 -24.77 -20.99
C GLN A 107 -29.43 -24.00 -20.53
N GLU A 108 -28.42 -23.97 -21.41
CA GLU A 108 -27.15 -23.22 -21.33
C GLU A 108 -26.15 -23.87 -20.35
N VAL A 109 -25.17 -24.71 -20.74
CA VAL A 109 -24.18 -24.63 -21.83
C VAL A 109 -23.72 -26.05 -22.22
N LEU A 110 -23.59 -26.39 -23.52
CA LEU A 110 -23.30 -27.78 -23.97
C LEU A 110 -21.82 -28.17 -23.93
N LEU A 111 -20.91 -27.20 -23.98
CA LEU A 111 -19.47 -27.39 -23.84
C LEU A 111 -19.06 -27.04 -22.40
N HIS A 112 -18.12 -27.77 -21.84
CA HIS A 112 -17.63 -27.56 -20.50
C HIS A 112 -16.09 -27.54 -20.51
N PRO A 113 -15.46 -26.38 -20.82
CA PRO A 113 -14.02 -26.19 -20.71
C PRO A 113 -13.61 -26.29 -19.25
N VAL A 114 -12.64 -27.16 -18.99
CA VAL A 114 -12.02 -27.36 -17.69
C VAL A 114 -10.53 -27.37 -17.93
N VAL A 115 -9.83 -26.39 -17.37
CA VAL A 115 -8.37 -26.41 -17.24
C VAL A 115 -8.03 -26.50 -15.75
N LYS A 116 -7.23 -27.49 -15.40
CA LYS A 116 -6.62 -27.64 -14.09
C LYS A 116 -5.19 -27.13 -14.15
N MET A 117 -4.80 -26.42 -13.13
CA MET A 117 -3.42 -26.00 -12.93
C MET A 117 -2.98 -26.61 -11.61
N ASP A 118 -1.72 -27.05 -11.54
CA ASP A 118 -1.23 -27.73 -10.35
C ASP A 118 -1.33 -26.81 -9.11
N GLN A 119 -1.20 -25.48 -9.28
CA GLN A 119 -1.31 -24.48 -8.20
C GLN A 119 -1.77 -23.10 -8.74
N ALA A 120 -2.62 -22.37 -8.00
CA ALA A 120 -3.01 -20.98 -8.32
C ALA A 120 -1.96 -19.95 -7.87
N THR A 121 -1.02 -20.38 -7.04
CA THR A 121 0.16 -19.63 -6.65
C THR A 121 1.35 -20.55 -6.80
N ALA A 122 2.31 -20.17 -7.62
CA ALA A 122 3.58 -20.87 -7.79
C ALA A 122 4.68 -20.04 -7.12
N ILE A 123 5.80 -20.66 -6.81
CA ILE A 123 6.79 -20.06 -5.92
C ILE A 123 8.14 -20.28 -6.55
N ASP A 124 8.80 -19.19 -6.94
CA ASP A 124 10.18 -19.25 -7.41
C ASP A 124 11.10 -19.55 -6.21
N TYR A 125 11.33 -20.84 -5.99
CA TYR A 125 12.09 -21.33 -4.84
C TYR A 125 13.61 -21.29 -5.03
N ASP A 126 14.09 -21.34 -6.27
CA ASP A 126 15.52 -21.29 -6.57
C ASP A 126 16.03 -19.86 -6.81
N GLY A 127 15.11 -18.89 -6.90
CA GLY A 127 15.38 -17.45 -6.96
C GLY A 127 15.84 -17.02 -8.35
N ASP A 128 15.48 -17.76 -9.40
CA ASP A 128 15.90 -17.47 -10.78
C ASP A 128 14.99 -16.46 -11.50
N GLY A 129 13.85 -16.12 -10.89
CA GLY A 129 12.88 -15.13 -11.34
C GLY A 129 11.69 -15.69 -12.12
N GLU A 130 11.57 -17.01 -12.31
CA GLU A 130 10.45 -17.67 -12.98
C GLU A 130 10.11 -19.05 -12.38
N GLU A 131 8.92 -19.60 -12.71
CA GLU A 131 8.50 -20.92 -12.26
C GLU A 131 7.71 -21.66 -13.35
N GLN A 132 7.93 -22.97 -13.48
CA GLN A 132 7.31 -23.80 -14.52
C GLN A 132 6.00 -24.42 -14.03
N LEU A 133 4.91 -24.07 -14.70
CA LEU A 133 3.56 -24.50 -14.34
C LEU A 133 2.94 -25.41 -15.40
N ARG A 134 2.26 -26.46 -14.94
CA ARG A 134 1.53 -27.39 -15.82
C ARG A 134 0.04 -27.05 -15.88
N PHE A 135 -0.48 -27.07 -17.09
CA PHE A 135 -1.87 -26.84 -17.44
C PHE A 135 -2.46 -28.13 -18.02
N ASP A 136 -3.58 -28.61 -17.46
CA ASP A 136 -4.26 -29.84 -17.85
C ASP A 136 -5.74 -29.58 -18.20
N ALA A 137 -6.06 -29.68 -19.48
CA ALA A 137 -7.40 -29.52 -20.02
C ALA A 137 -8.15 -30.83 -20.30
N THR A 138 -7.64 -31.98 -19.85
CA THR A 138 -8.23 -33.29 -20.13
C THR A 138 -9.63 -33.47 -19.55
N GLY A 139 -10.00 -32.69 -18.52
CA GLY A 139 -11.35 -32.66 -17.95
C GLY A 139 -12.41 -31.97 -18.81
N SER A 140 -12.00 -31.28 -19.87
CA SER A 140 -12.91 -30.58 -20.79
C SER A 140 -13.75 -31.57 -21.58
N HIS A 141 -15.08 -31.40 -21.59
CA HIS A 141 -15.99 -32.32 -22.28
C HIS A 141 -17.26 -31.64 -22.79
N THR A 142 -18.11 -32.38 -23.50
CA THR A 142 -19.43 -31.92 -23.96
C THR A 142 -20.56 -32.81 -23.45
N HIS A 143 -21.68 -32.20 -23.06
CA HIS A 143 -22.91 -32.90 -22.70
C HIS A 143 -23.82 -33.17 -23.90
N GLU A 144 -23.40 -32.81 -25.12
CA GLU A 144 -24.17 -33.12 -26.32
C GLU A 144 -24.02 -34.60 -26.70
N TRP A 145 -25.13 -35.33 -26.64
CA TRP A 145 -25.18 -36.74 -26.96
C TRP A 145 -24.63 -37.03 -28.37
N GLY A 146 -23.54 -37.79 -28.45
CA GLY A 146 -22.92 -38.23 -29.71
C GLY A 146 -21.93 -37.24 -30.35
N ASN A 147 -21.51 -36.19 -29.64
CA ASN A 147 -20.47 -35.26 -30.10
C ASN A 147 -19.18 -35.37 -29.23
N SER A 148 -18.08 -34.78 -29.68
CA SER A 148 -16.80 -34.74 -28.96
C SER A 148 -16.13 -33.37 -29.07
N VAL A 149 -15.27 -33.04 -28.11
CA VAL A 149 -14.39 -31.87 -28.22
C VAL A 149 -13.31 -32.18 -29.27
N VAL A 150 -13.04 -31.23 -30.16
CA VAL A 150 -12.08 -31.38 -31.28
C VAL A 150 -11.19 -30.15 -31.47
N ALA A 151 -11.25 -29.16 -30.59
CA ALA A 151 -10.34 -28.02 -30.60
C ALA A 151 -10.05 -27.54 -29.17
N TYR A 152 -8.80 -27.13 -28.92
CA TYR A 152 -8.32 -26.55 -27.66
C TYR A 152 -7.44 -25.34 -27.98
N THR A 153 -7.70 -24.21 -27.34
CA THR A 153 -6.90 -22.97 -27.45
C THR A 153 -6.59 -22.47 -26.04
N PHE A 154 -5.31 -22.52 -25.66
CA PHE A 154 -4.83 -21.98 -24.39
C PHE A 154 -4.30 -20.57 -24.60
N MET A 155 -4.75 -19.66 -23.74
CA MET A 155 -4.30 -18.27 -23.69
C MET A 155 -3.58 -18.01 -22.38
N LEU A 156 -2.43 -17.33 -22.45
CA LEU A 156 -1.66 -16.82 -21.30
C LEU A 156 -1.43 -15.32 -21.53
N ASP A 157 -1.82 -14.49 -20.57
CA ASP A 157 -1.77 -13.01 -20.61
C ASP A 157 -2.30 -12.46 -21.95
N GLU A 158 -3.50 -12.91 -22.33
CA GLU A 158 -4.22 -12.53 -23.55
C GLU A 158 -3.55 -12.95 -24.87
N SER A 159 -2.43 -13.67 -24.81
CA SER A 159 -1.74 -14.23 -25.98
C SER A 159 -2.05 -15.72 -26.16
N ILE A 160 -2.24 -16.17 -27.40
CA ILE A 160 -2.42 -17.60 -27.69
C ILE A 160 -1.09 -18.30 -27.46
N TYR A 161 -1.04 -19.14 -26.43
CA TYR A 161 0.15 -19.91 -26.10
C TYR A 161 0.20 -21.21 -26.91
N GLU A 162 -0.92 -21.92 -27.00
CA GLU A 162 -1.03 -23.19 -27.73
C GLU A 162 -2.43 -23.35 -28.33
N HIS A 163 -2.52 -23.81 -29.57
CA HIS A 163 -3.78 -24.13 -30.24
C HIS A 163 -3.69 -25.44 -31.01
N THR A 164 -4.66 -26.34 -30.82
CA THR A 164 -4.72 -27.62 -31.53
C THR A 164 -6.16 -27.99 -31.90
N GLU A 165 -6.33 -28.51 -33.13
CA GLU A 165 -7.57 -29.13 -33.62
C GLU A 165 -7.37 -30.63 -33.91
N CYS A 166 -8.29 -31.48 -33.45
CA CYS A 166 -8.26 -32.93 -33.61
C CYS A 166 -9.60 -33.48 -34.15
N TYR A 167 -9.70 -33.61 -35.48
CA TYR A 167 -10.96 -33.88 -36.19
C TYR A 167 -11.60 -35.27 -35.95
N THR A 168 -10.87 -36.26 -35.42
CA THR A 168 -11.35 -37.65 -35.29
C THR A 168 -11.62 -38.11 -33.86
N ASP A 169 -10.83 -37.65 -32.89
CA ASP A 169 -10.91 -38.03 -31.47
C ASP A 169 -10.17 -36.99 -30.60
N GLU A 170 -10.70 -36.68 -29.42
CA GLU A 170 -10.16 -35.69 -28.46
C GLU A 170 -8.77 -36.08 -27.94
N SER A 171 -8.42 -37.37 -27.95
CA SER A 171 -7.11 -37.85 -27.49
C SER A 171 -5.95 -37.43 -28.38
N ALA A 172 -6.22 -36.97 -29.61
CA ALA A 172 -5.21 -36.47 -30.54
C ALA A 172 -4.94 -34.97 -30.37
N CYS A 173 -5.71 -34.26 -29.54
CA CYS A 173 -5.43 -32.87 -29.21
C CYS A 173 -4.32 -32.75 -28.15
N VAL A 174 -3.53 -31.67 -28.21
CA VAL A 174 -2.68 -31.26 -27.08
C VAL A 174 -3.61 -30.74 -25.99
N ARG A 175 -3.72 -31.52 -24.91
CA ARG A 175 -4.61 -31.23 -23.78
C ARG A 175 -3.85 -30.94 -22.50
N GLU A 176 -2.53 -31.04 -22.52
CA GLU A 176 -1.67 -30.72 -21.38
C GLU A 176 -0.38 -30.06 -21.89
N PHE A 177 0.12 -29.05 -21.19
CA PHE A 177 1.42 -28.44 -21.47
C PHE A 177 2.02 -27.79 -20.22
N SER A 178 3.29 -27.40 -20.29
CA SER A 178 3.98 -26.65 -19.22
C SER A 178 4.51 -25.32 -19.75
N ALA A 179 4.34 -24.23 -18.99
CA ALA A 179 4.84 -22.90 -19.32
C ALA A 179 5.68 -22.32 -18.17
N SER A 180 6.79 -21.65 -18.50
CA SER A 180 7.59 -20.85 -17.55
C SER A 180 6.94 -19.48 -17.40
N LEU A 181 6.50 -19.14 -16.19
CA LEU A 181 5.90 -17.85 -15.86
C LEU A 181 6.82 -17.08 -14.91
N LYS A 182 6.98 -15.78 -15.13
CA LYS A 182 7.86 -14.94 -14.30
C LYS A 182 7.20 -14.61 -12.97
N ILE A 183 7.99 -14.15 -11.99
CA ILE A 183 7.42 -13.57 -10.77
C ILE A 183 6.41 -12.46 -11.14
N GLY A 184 5.20 -12.55 -10.59
CA GLY A 184 4.07 -11.69 -10.90
C GLY A 184 2.77 -12.44 -11.09
N THR A 185 1.70 -11.70 -11.38
CA THR A 185 0.37 -12.26 -11.61
C THR A 185 0.11 -12.42 -13.10
N HIS A 186 -0.27 -13.63 -13.50
CA HIS A 186 -0.56 -14.05 -14.85
C HIS A 186 -2.02 -14.50 -14.98
N THR A 187 -2.61 -14.36 -16.17
CA THR A 187 -3.97 -14.80 -16.47
C THR A 187 -3.96 -15.88 -17.54
N ALA A 188 -4.59 -17.01 -17.25
CA ALA A 188 -4.63 -18.18 -18.11
C ALA A 188 -6.08 -18.58 -18.42
N SER A 189 -6.42 -18.86 -19.67
CA SER A 189 -7.76 -19.33 -20.04
C SER A 189 -7.74 -20.34 -21.17
N LEU A 190 -8.81 -21.14 -21.25
CA LEU A 190 -8.97 -22.21 -22.23
C LEU A 190 -10.25 -22.00 -23.03
N THR A 191 -10.15 -22.10 -24.35
CA THR A 191 -11.31 -22.20 -25.24
C THR A 191 -11.35 -23.58 -25.87
N ILE A 192 -12.51 -24.24 -25.83
CA ILE A 192 -12.71 -25.54 -26.48
C ILE A 192 -13.76 -25.47 -27.59
N GLY A 193 -13.62 -26.35 -28.59
CA GLY A 193 -14.56 -26.45 -29.71
C GLY A 193 -15.04 -27.86 -29.99
N ASP A 194 -16.25 -28.00 -30.53
CA ASP A 194 -16.81 -29.29 -30.97
C ASP A 194 -16.88 -29.44 -32.50
N ARG A 195 -17.28 -30.63 -32.99
CA ARG A 195 -17.35 -30.95 -34.42
C ARG A 195 -18.37 -30.14 -35.22
N LYS A 196 -19.27 -29.42 -34.55
CA LYS A 196 -20.25 -28.54 -35.19
C LYS A 196 -19.73 -27.10 -35.30
N GLY A 197 -18.49 -26.85 -34.87
CA GLY A 197 -17.85 -25.53 -34.92
C GLY A 197 -18.31 -24.59 -33.81
N ARG A 198 -18.95 -25.11 -32.75
CA ARG A 198 -19.27 -24.29 -31.57
C ARG A 198 -18.03 -24.17 -30.71
N LEU A 199 -17.78 -22.98 -30.19
CA LEU A 199 -16.66 -22.65 -29.32
C LEU A 199 -17.18 -22.12 -27.99
N LEU A 200 -16.47 -22.44 -26.91
CA LEU A 200 -16.72 -21.86 -25.60
C LEU A 200 -15.42 -21.67 -24.85
N SER A 201 -15.21 -20.44 -24.37
CA SER A 201 -14.13 -20.09 -23.46
C SER A 201 -14.55 -20.39 -22.02
N GLY A 202 -13.66 -21.02 -21.26
CA GLY A 202 -13.78 -21.17 -19.82
C GLY A 202 -13.45 -19.87 -19.09
N GLU A 203 -13.58 -19.91 -17.77
CA GLU A 203 -13.21 -18.78 -16.92
C GLU A 203 -11.70 -18.49 -17.00
N ASN A 204 -11.34 -17.23 -16.77
CA ASN A 204 -9.96 -16.83 -16.62
C ASN A 204 -9.46 -17.32 -15.25
N HIS A 205 -8.33 -18.02 -15.25
CA HIS A 205 -7.63 -18.46 -14.07
C HIS A 205 -6.44 -17.54 -13.82
N VAL A 206 -6.42 -16.92 -12.64
CA VAL A 206 -5.29 -16.09 -12.23
C VAL A 206 -4.27 -16.98 -11.54
N VAL A 207 -3.02 -16.92 -11.98
CA VAL A 207 -1.89 -17.61 -11.36
C VAL A 207 -0.87 -16.57 -10.93
N HIS A 208 -0.46 -16.64 -9.67
CA HIS A 208 0.56 -15.73 -9.13
C HIS A 208 1.87 -16.49 -8.89
N VAL A 209 2.96 -16.10 -9.54
CA VAL A 209 4.29 -16.60 -9.21
C VAL A 209 4.90 -15.64 -8.20
N ALA A 210 5.11 -16.10 -6.98
CA ALA A 210 5.63 -15.29 -5.88
C ALA A 210 7.10 -15.64 -5.60
N SER A 211 7.88 -14.66 -5.15
CA SER A 211 9.20 -14.98 -4.57
C SER A 211 9.06 -15.68 -3.21
N VAL A 212 10.07 -16.43 -2.79
CA VAL A 212 10.08 -17.07 -1.46
C VAL A 212 9.82 -16.08 -0.32
N ASP A 213 10.24 -14.83 -0.49
CA ASP A 213 10.11 -13.75 0.50
C ASP A 213 8.65 -13.27 0.67
N GLU A 214 7.76 -13.60 -0.26
CA GLU A 214 6.37 -13.16 -0.28
C GLU A 214 5.40 -14.14 0.41
N ILE A 215 5.87 -15.31 0.88
CA ILE A 215 4.98 -16.42 1.27
C ILE A 215 5.00 -16.70 2.78
N PRO A 216 3.87 -16.51 3.48
CA PRO A 216 3.78 -16.75 4.91
C PRO A 216 3.33 -18.20 5.25
N GLY A 217 4.23 -19.06 5.76
CA GLY A 217 3.87 -20.38 6.34
C GLY A 217 4.98 -21.45 6.37
N CYS A 218 4.79 -22.54 7.14
CA CYS A 218 5.77 -23.65 7.25
C CYS A 218 5.90 -24.47 5.95
N ALA A 219 7.12 -24.58 5.41
CA ALA A 219 7.47 -25.49 4.33
C ALA A 219 8.36 -26.65 4.85
N LEU A 220 8.05 -27.88 4.45
CA LEU A 220 8.97 -29.03 4.55
C LEU A 220 9.57 -29.22 3.16
N SER A 221 10.89 -29.07 3.03
CA SER A 221 11.58 -29.28 1.75
C SER A 221 12.55 -30.47 1.83
N LEU A 222 12.47 -31.36 0.84
CA LEU A 222 13.37 -32.51 0.68
C LEU A 222 14.33 -32.20 -0.46
N TYR A 223 15.61 -31.95 -0.15
CA TYR A 223 16.63 -31.72 -1.18
C TYR A 223 17.39 -33.01 -1.51
N ALA A 224 17.53 -33.30 -2.80
CA ALA A 224 18.58 -34.20 -3.28
C ALA A 224 19.89 -33.41 -3.31
N ALA A 225 20.95 -33.91 -2.66
CA ALA A 225 22.27 -33.31 -2.80
C ALA A 225 22.75 -33.46 -4.26
N GLN A 226 22.82 -32.34 -5.00
CA GLN A 226 23.59 -32.26 -6.24
C GLN A 226 25.08 -32.16 -5.88
N ASP A 227 25.73 -33.30 -5.65
CA ASP A 227 27.18 -33.33 -5.78
C ASP A 227 27.51 -33.50 -7.26
N GLY A 228 28.14 -32.46 -7.81
CA GLY A 228 28.49 -32.34 -9.22
C GLY A 228 29.34 -33.50 -9.71
N HIS A 229 28.70 -34.45 -10.40
CA HIS A 229 29.31 -35.20 -11.49
C HIS A 229 28.20 -35.63 -12.46
N ASP A 230 28.42 -35.28 -13.73
CA ASP A 230 27.58 -35.62 -14.87
C ASP A 230 27.09 -37.08 -14.81
N GLY A 231 25.76 -37.27 -14.74
CA GLY A 231 25.12 -38.53 -15.14
C GLY A 231 24.18 -39.25 -14.15
N ALA A 232 23.82 -38.69 -13.00
CA ALA A 232 23.05 -39.42 -11.97
C ALA A 232 21.65 -38.87 -11.60
N THR A 233 20.99 -38.09 -12.45
CA THR A 233 19.62 -37.58 -12.16
C THR A 233 18.51 -38.64 -12.33
N SER A 234 18.83 -39.87 -12.76
CA SER A 234 17.82 -40.89 -13.08
C SER A 234 17.50 -41.89 -11.95
N ASP A 235 18.14 -41.84 -10.78
CA ASP A 235 18.04 -42.93 -9.79
C ASP A 235 17.16 -42.61 -8.56
N MET A 236 16.83 -41.35 -8.29
CA MET A 236 15.99 -40.99 -7.13
C MET A 236 14.48 -41.11 -7.41
N SER A 237 14.04 -40.77 -8.62
CA SER A 237 12.66 -40.97 -9.10
C SER A 237 12.27 -42.45 -9.15
N ARG A 238 13.25 -43.34 -9.29
CA ARG A 238 13.05 -44.79 -9.30
C ARG A 238 12.95 -45.40 -7.88
N TRP A 239 13.46 -44.71 -6.86
CA TRP A 239 13.38 -45.14 -5.46
C TRP A 239 12.14 -44.62 -4.74
N LEU A 240 11.68 -43.41 -5.09
CA LEU A 240 10.46 -42.80 -4.53
C LEU A 240 9.16 -43.28 -5.17
N GLY A 241 9.22 -44.08 -6.23
CA GLY A 241 8.04 -44.67 -6.87
C GLY A 241 7.25 -43.62 -7.64
N SER A 242 7.26 -43.75 -8.97
CA SER A 242 6.25 -43.16 -9.83
C SER A 242 4.85 -43.47 -9.27
N ASP A 243 4.00 -42.43 -9.20
CA ASP A 243 2.57 -42.44 -8.83
C ASP A 243 2.19 -41.92 -7.43
N SER A 244 2.97 -41.03 -6.80
CA SER A 244 2.49 -40.29 -5.61
C SER A 244 2.38 -38.79 -5.87
N GLU A 245 1.19 -38.24 -5.64
CA GLU A 245 0.94 -36.80 -5.53
C GLU A 245 1.94 -36.12 -4.58
N PRO A 246 2.34 -34.86 -4.83
CA PRO A 246 3.11 -34.09 -3.86
C PRO A 246 2.31 -33.98 -2.54
N ILE A 247 2.97 -34.32 -1.44
CA ILE A 247 2.41 -34.27 -0.10
C ILE A 247 2.11 -32.80 0.23
N VAL A 248 0.81 -32.48 0.27
CA VAL A 248 0.24 -31.16 0.59
C VAL A 248 0.52 -30.80 2.05
N GLY A 249 1.05 -29.60 2.29
CA GLY A 249 1.10 -28.99 3.62
C GLY A 249 -0.29 -28.64 4.11
N ALA A 250 -0.72 -29.20 5.25
CA ALA A 250 -1.96 -28.84 5.92
C ALA A 250 -1.69 -27.84 7.07
N PRO A 251 -2.50 -26.78 7.23
CA PRO A 251 -2.41 -25.89 8.39
C PRO A 251 -2.98 -26.57 9.65
N LEU A 252 -2.31 -26.38 10.80
CA LEU A 252 -2.84 -26.76 12.11
C LEU A 252 -3.92 -25.75 12.55
N ARG A 253 -5.07 -26.23 13.06
CA ARG A 253 -6.12 -25.42 13.70
C ARG A 253 -6.15 -25.69 15.20
N GLN A 254 -6.43 -24.67 16.01
CA GLN A 254 -6.73 -24.79 17.44
C GLN A 254 -7.96 -23.92 17.76
N GLY A 255 -9.17 -24.51 17.73
CA GLY A 255 -10.45 -23.89 18.13
C GLY A 255 -11.06 -22.82 17.21
N GLU A 256 -12.23 -22.28 17.63
CA GLU A 256 -13.09 -21.28 16.94
C GLU A 256 -12.67 -19.81 17.18
N GLU A 257 -11.38 -19.47 17.14
CA GLU A 257 -10.94 -18.05 17.16
C GLU A 257 -9.96 -17.72 16.03
N SER A 258 -10.00 -16.45 15.58
CA SER A 258 -9.32 -15.86 14.41
C SER A 258 -7.82 -16.17 14.29
N PRO A 259 -7.25 -16.20 13.06
CA PRO A 259 -5.84 -16.49 12.85
C PRO A 259 -4.94 -15.41 13.49
N LEU A 260 -4.03 -15.84 14.35
CA LEU A 260 -2.95 -14.99 14.87
C LEU A 260 -1.88 -14.79 13.77
N PRO A 261 -1.25 -13.60 13.68
CA PRO A 261 -0.17 -13.35 12.74
C PRO A 261 1.07 -14.21 13.07
N PRO A 262 1.73 -14.83 12.08
CA PRO A 262 2.88 -15.71 12.31
C PRO A 262 4.12 -14.96 12.82
N GLN A 263 4.91 -15.63 13.66
CA GLN A 263 6.17 -15.14 14.25
C GLN A 263 7.26 -16.19 14.01
N TRP A 264 8.41 -15.78 13.48
CA TRP A 264 9.45 -16.67 12.99
C TRP A 264 10.62 -16.80 13.97
N GLY A 265 11.31 -17.93 13.96
CA GLY A 265 12.60 -18.11 14.61
C GLY A 265 13.48 -18.96 13.72
N THR A 266 14.66 -18.47 13.36
CA THR A 266 15.66 -19.22 12.61
C THR A 266 16.66 -19.81 13.61
N ILE A 267 16.82 -21.13 13.62
CA ILE A 267 17.99 -21.75 14.25
C ILE A 267 18.97 -22.06 13.11
N GLU A 268 20.02 -21.26 13.00
CA GLU A 268 21.23 -21.69 12.31
C GLU A 268 22.03 -22.56 13.28
N ILE A 269 22.21 -23.84 12.95
CA ILE A 269 23.16 -24.68 13.66
C ILE A 269 24.56 -24.33 13.12
N LEU A 270 25.18 -23.31 13.72
CA LEU A 270 26.60 -23.05 13.56
C LEU A 270 27.38 -23.88 14.59
N ASP A 271 28.06 -24.88 14.05
CA ASP A 271 29.17 -25.68 14.58
C ASP A 271 29.52 -25.51 16.08
N GLY A 272 29.23 -26.55 16.87
CA GLY A 272 29.66 -26.57 18.28
C GLY A 272 29.16 -27.76 19.09
N SER A 273 29.88 -28.87 19.02
CA SER A 273 29.80 -30.09 19.86
C SER A 273 28.79 -31.18 19.47
N SER A 274 29.36 -32.14 18.74
CA SER A 274 29.00 -33.54 18.54
C SER A 274 27.89 -34.15 19.42
N ASP A 275 26.82 -34.60 18.76
CA ASP A 275 26.47 -36.03 18.74
C ASP A 275 25.83 -36.37 17.38
N TRP A 276 26.62 -37.03 16.53
CA TRP A 276 26.18 -37.58 15.25
C TRP A 276 25.33 -38.83 15.49
N MET A 277 24.12 -38.89 14.94
CA MET A 277 23.48 -40.19 14.70
C MET A 277 23.84 -40.68 13.29
N MET A 278 24.85 -41.55 13.25
CA MET A 278 25.25 -42.32 12.06
C MET A 278 24.11 -43.25 11.64
N LEU A 279 23.62 -43.12 10.40
CA LEU A 279 22.72 -44.09 9.78
C LEU A 279 23.56 -45.16 9.05
N GLU A 280 24.03 -46.18 9.75
CA GLU A 280 24.59 -47.39 9.10
C GLU A 280 23.45 -48.36 8.76
N GLY A 281 23.10 -48.42 7.47
CA GLY A 281 22.37 -49.53 6.89
C GLY A 281 23.36 -50.51 6.24
N THR A 282 23.45 -51.73 6.77
CA THR A 282 24.29 -52.80 6.24
C THR A 282 23.77 -53.29 4.90
N ASP A 283 24.25 -52.74 3.78
CA ASP A 283 24.33 -53.50 2.54
C ASP A 283 25.55 -53.09 1.72
N ASN A 284 26.34 -54.08 1.34
CA ASN A 284 27.76 -53.94 1.06
C ASN A 284 28.04 -53.61 -0.42
N ARG A 285 27.40 -52.56 -0.95
CA ARG A 285 27.77 -51.94 -2.24
C ARG A 285 27.66 -50.43 -2.15
N ALA A 286 28.81 -49.79 -2.37
CA ALA A 286 29.03 -48.37 -2.23
C ALA A 286 28.09 -47.50 -3.08
N SER A 287 27.31 -46.66 -2.41
CA SER A 287 26.90 -45.33 -2.87
C SER A 287 26.67 -44.47 -1.62
N ASN A 288 27.45 -43.40 -1.48
CA ASN A 288 27.41 -42.43 -0.38
C ASN A 288 26.15 -41.53 -0.45
N ASN A 289 24.96 -42.11 -0.59
CA ASN A 289 23.72 -41.34 -0.71
C ASN A 289 23.28 -40.87 0.69
N ARG A 290 23.72 -39.67 1.07
CA ARG A 290 23.18 -38.93 2.22
C ARG A 290 21.85 -38.31 1.83
N VAL A 291 20.83 -38.55 2.65
CA VAL A 291 19.55 -37.82 2.57
C VAL A 291 19.52 -36.88 3.76
N SER A 292 19.44 -35.59 3.49
CA SER A 292 19.28 -34.53 4.50
C SER A 292 17.85 -34.00 4.41
N PHE A 293 17.21 -33.74 5.54
CA PHE A 293 15.91 -33.11 5.61
C PHE A 293 15.91 -32.06 6.72
N GLU A 294 15.21 -30.94 6.49
CA GLU A 294 15.02 -29.87 7.47
C GLU A 294 13.56 -29.85 7.91
N VAL A 295 13.28 -29.91 9.22
CA VAL A 295 11.92 -29.84 9.77
C VAL A 295 11.76 -28.52 10.52
N ARG A 296 10.89 -27.62 10.02
CA ARG A 296 10.55 -26.34 10.66
C ARG A 296 9.18 -26.43 11.35
N TRP A 297 9.07 -25.89 12.57
CA TRP A 297 7.85 -25.98 13.40
C TRP A 297 7.17 -24.61 13.56
N LEU A 298 5.84 -24.59 13.50
CA LEU A 298 5.01 -23.44 13.87
C LEU A 298 4.68 -23.53 15.37
N VAL A 299 4.88 -22.46 16.14
CA VAL A 299 4.82 -22.51 17.62
C VAL A 299 3.55 -21.82 18.11
N GLY A 300 2.61 -22.60 18.63
CA GLY A 300 1.44 -22.10 19.37
C GLY A 300 1.70 -22.01 20.88
N GLU A 301 0.65 -21.82 21.68
CA GLU A 301 0.78 -21.97 23.14
C GLU A 301 1.21 -23.39 23.51
N ALA A 302 2.09 -23.52 24.53
CA ALA A 302 2.69 -24.79 24.89
C ALA A 302 1.63 -25.83 25.29
N GLY A 303 1.35 -26.76 24.38
CA GLY A 303 0.48 -27.90 24.63
C GLY A 303 1.07 -28.87 25.66
N SER A 304 0.22 -29.70 26.25
CA SER A 304 0.63 -30.66 27.28
C SER A 304 1.38 -31.90 26.74
N SER A 305 1.38 -32.12 25.42
CA SER A 305 1.97 -33.29 24.74
C SER A 305 3.20 -32.95 23.89
N ARG A 306 4.07 -33.94 23.68
CA ARG A 306 5.19 -33.86 22.72
C ARG A 306 4.67 -34.12 21.31
N ASP A 307 4.91 -33.20 20.39
CA ASP A 307 4.54 -33.35 18.99
C ASP A 307 5.67 -34.06 18.23
N GLY A 308 5.37 -34.78 17.16
CA GLY A 308 6.38 -35.52 16.43
C GLY A 308 5.97 -35.86 15.01
N VAL A 309 6.95 -35.85 14.11
CA VAL A 309 6.81 -36.28 12.73
C VAL A 309 7.24 -37.74 12.61
N TRP A 310 6.41 -38.53 11.91
CA TRP A 310 6.72 -39.89 11.51
C TRP A 310 7.17 -39.88 10.05
N LEU A 311 8.36 -40.43 9.80
CA LEU A 311 8.83 -40.71 8.46
C LEU A 311 8.71 -42.21 8.21
N GLU A 312 7.82 -42.58 7.30
CA GLU A 312 7.62 -43.95 6.85
C GLU A 312 8.06 -44.05 5.39
N VAL A 313 9.09 -44.88 5.14
CA VAL A 313 9.46 -45.28 3.78
C VAL A 313 8.91 -46.67 3.55
N LYS A 314 8.05 -46.82 2.52
CA LYS A 314 7.23 -48.01 2.25
C LYS A 314 7.95 -49.32 2.57
N GLY A 315 7.64 -49.87 3.75
CA GLY A 315 7.73 -51.29 4.07
C GLY A 315 8.91 -51.81 4.88
N LYS A 316 9.92 -51.03 5.33
CA LYS A 316 11.02 -51.63 6.13
C LYS A 316 11.60 -50.85 7.32
N HIS A 317 11.46 -49.53 7.45
CA HIS A 317 11.97 -48.81 8.63
C HIS A 317 11.07 -47.66 9.05
N HIS A 318 10.88 -47.49 10.37
CA HIS A 318 10.12 -46.39 10.95
C HIS A 318 11.10 -45.48 11.68
N TRP A 319 11.17 -44.21 11.30
CA TRP A 319 11.93 -43.21 12.03
C TRP A 319 10.98 -42.19 12.64
N ARG A 320 11.14 -41.96 13.95
CA ARG A 320 10.32 -41.03 14.71
C ARG A 320 11.17 -39.85 15.14
N ILE A 321 10.81 -38.67 14.69
CA ILE A 321 11.41 -37.42 15.15
C ILE A 321 10.38 -36.76 16.04
N VAL A 322 10.62 -36.78 17.33
CA VAL A 322 9.80 -36.09 18.32
C VAL A 322 10.49 -34.81 18.71
N HIS A 323 9.74 -33.70 18.72
CA HIS A 323 10.19 -32.44 19.30
C HIS A 323 9.25 -32.06 20.43
N SER A 324 9.69 -31.15 21.27
CA SER A 324 8.90 -30.69 22.41
C SER A 324 9.16 -29.20 22.55
N GLN A 325 8.10 -28.39 22.45
CA GLN A 325 8.19 -26.95 22.71
C GLN A 325 8.68 -26.66 24.14
N ARG A 326 8.57 -27.63 25.05
CA ARG A 326 9.13 -27.57 26.42
C ARG A 326 10.66 -27.67 26.47
N ASP A 327 11.35 -27.94 25.37
CA ASP A 327 12.81 -28.04 25.36
C ASP A 327 13.50 -26.83 24.70
N TRP A 328 12.73 -25.80 24.32
CA TRP A 328 13.27 -24.64 23.62
C TRP A 328 13.91 -23.62 24.57
N PRO A 329 15.13 -23.14 24.27
CA PRO A 329 15.58 -21.89 24.85
C PRO A 329 14.66 -20.75 24.38
N PRO A 330 14.45 -19.71 25.21
CA PRO A 330 13.61 -18.59 24.82
C PRO A 330 14.19 -17.87 23.61
N PHE A 331 13.35 -17.31 22.73
CA PHE A 331 13.77 -16.51 21.58
C PHE A 331 12.79 -15.35 21.38
N VAL A 332 13.31 -14.14 21.20
CA VAL A 332 12.52 -12.92 20.95
C VAL A 332 12.51 -12.63 19.47
N ASN A 333 11.33 -12.67 18.86
CA ASN A 333 11.17 -12.41 17.42
C ASN A 333 10.79 -10.95 17.15
N LYS A 334 9.93 -10.35 17.98
CA LYS A 334 9.45 -8.97 17.78
C LYS A 334 9.17 -8.27 19.10
N VAL A 335 9.37 -6.96 19.12
CA VAL A 335 8.95 -6.08 20.20
C VAL A 335 8.11 -4.94 19.60
N THR A 336 6.98 -4.60 20.20
CA THR A 336 6.09 -3.53 19.71
C THR A 336 5.57 -2.68 20.87
N PRO A 337 5.82 -1.35 20.86
CA PRO A 337 6.76 -0.65 19.97
C PRO A 337 8.21 -1.11 20.22
N ASP A 338 9.06 -1.04 19.20
CA ASP A 338 10.51 -1.30 19.30
C ASP A 338 11.30 -0.10 19.86
N VAL A 339 10.57 0.98 20.19
CA VAL A 339 11.05 2.19 20.89
C VAL A 339 10.36 2.33 22.24
N ILE A 340 11.14 2.38 23.33
CA ILE A 340 10.66 2.48 24.71
C ILE A 340 10.78 3.92 25.22
N GLN A 341 9.72 4.51 25.77
CA GLN A 341 9.78 5.85 26.33
C GLN A 341 10.44 5.87 27.72
N PRO A 342 11.43 6.75 27.98
CA PRO A 342 12.19 6.73 29.23
C PRO A 342 11.40 7.18 30.48
N LYS A 343 10.27 7.89 30.31
CA LYS A 343 9.51 8.51 31.41
C LYS A 343 8.02 8.17 31.45
N ARG A 344 7.50 7.44 30.45
CA ARG A 344 6.09 7.04 30.39
C ARG A 344 6.02 5.52 30.42
N GLY A 345 5.08 4.99 31.21
CA GLY A 345 4.76 3.56 31.26
C GLY A 345 4.03 3.11 30.00
N GLN A 346 4.64 3.29 28.83
CA GLN A 346 4.13 2.79 27.56
C GLN A 346 4.26 1.27 27.55
N ASP A 347 3.14 0.58 27.43
CA ASP A 347 3.12 -0.88 27.41
C ASP A 347 3.82 -1.41 26.15
N VAL A 348 4.63 -2.44 26.33
CA VAL A 348 5.41 -3.09 25.29
C VAL A 348 4.96 -4.53 25.18
N THR A 349 4.65 -4.96 23.96
CA THR A 349 4.37 -6.36 23.64
C THR A 349 5.61 -7.00 23.04
N ILE A 350 6.13 -8.02 23.73
CA ILE A 350 7.24 -8.86 23.29
C ILE A 350 6.65 -10.16 22.76
N GLN A 351 7.05 -10.56 21.56
CA GLN A 351 6.55 -11.75 20.89
C GLN A 351 7.72 -12.66 20.53
N GLY A 352 7.54 -13.96 20.69
CA GLY A 352 8.58 -14.95 20.45
C GLY A 352 8.15 -16.34 20.93
N ALA A 353 9.11 -17.18 21.29
CA ALA A 353 8.86 -18.57 21.66
C ALA A 353 9.69 -19.00 22.88
N GLY A 354 9.23 -20.04 23.57
CA GLY A 354 9.94 -20.61 24.72
C GLY A 354 9.85 -19.78 26.01
N PHE A 355 8.85 -18.89 26.11
CA PHE A 355 8.68 -17.99 27.26
C PHE A 355 8.05 -18.66 28.49
N LEU A 356 7.28 -19.75 28.30
CA LEU A 356 6.63 -20.53 29.37
C LEU A 356 6.89 -22.02 29.22
N ASN A 357 8.08 -22.44 29.64
CA ASN A 357 8.34 -23.85 29.87
C ASN A 357 7.91 -24.23 31.30
N PRO A 358 7.00 -25.22 31.50
CA PRO A 358 6.56 -25.67 32.81
C PRO A 358 7.68 -26.08 33.78
N GLU A 359 8.82 -26.57 33.26
CA GLU A 359 10.00 -26.93 34.07
C GLU A 359 10.89 -25.72 34.43
N SER A 360 10.66 -24.56 33.78
CA SER A 360 11.53 -23.36 33.87
C SER A 360 10.83 -22.13 34.45
N LEU A 361 9.58 -22.31 34.90
CA LEU A 361 8.67 -21.26 35.30
C LEU A 361 9.07 -20.53 36.59
N GLU A 362 9.79 -21.19 37.49
CA GLU A 362 10.22 -20.60 38.77
C GLU A 362 11.38 -19.60 38.64
N ASN A 363 12.03 -19.47 37.47
CA ASN A 363 13.21 -18.61 37.26
C ASN A 363 13.17 -17.76 35.96
N ALA A 364 11.99 -17.61 35.34
CA ALA A 364 11.85 -16.77 34.15
C ALA A 364 12.09 -15.29 34.51
N THR A 365 13.04 -14.65 33.83
CA THR A 365 13.39 -13.24 34.04
C THR A 365 13.38 -12.51 32.71
N LEU A 366 12.68 -11.39 32.64
CA LEU A 366 12.80 -10.41 31.56
C LEU A 366 13.92 -9.44 31.92
N LEU A 367 14.86 -9.27 31.01
CA LEU A 367 15.98 -8.34 31.11
C LEU A 367 15.72 -7.18 30.14
N LEU A 368 15.56 -5.98 30.68
CA LEU A 368 15.51 -4.74 29.89
C LEU A 368 16.54 -3.77 30.45
N ASN A 369 17.54 -3.41 29.63
CA ASN A 369 18.58 -2.43 29.99
C ASN A 369 19.28 -2.73 31.34
N GLY A 370 19.48 -4.02 31.65
CA GLY A 370 20.09 -4.49 32.90
C GLY A 370 19.16 -4.54 34.11
N ILE A 371 17.89 -4.15 33.97
CA ILE A 371 16.86 -4.34 34.99
C ILE A 371 16.29 -5.75 34.82
N GLU A 372 16.39 -6.56 35.87
CA GLU A 372 15.76 -7.88 35.96
C GLU A 372 14.32 -7.72 36.49
N VAL A 373 13.35 -8.16 35.69
CA VAL A 373 11.94 -8.24 36.08
C VAL A 373 11.54 -9.71 36.14
N LYS A 374 11.06 -10.15 37.30
CA LYS A 374 10.64 -11.54 37.50
C LYS A 374 9.20 -11.72 37.06
N LEU A 375 8.85 -12.96 36.72
CA LEU A 375 7.46 -13.33 36.39
C LEU A 375 6.46 -12.94 37.51
N ASP A 376 6.88 -13.00 38.77
CA ASP A 376 6.06 -12.65 39.95
C ASP A 376 5.88 -11.14 40.15
N ASP A 377 6.62 -10.29 39.42
CA ASP A 377 6.45 -8.83 39.43
C ASP A 377 5.25 -8.42 38.53
N GLN A 378 4.10 -9.07 38.74
CA GLN A 378 2.88 -8.76 38.01
C GLN A 378 2.26 -7.45 38.53
N THR A 379 1.84 -6.60 37.60
CA THR A 379 1.12 -5.36 37.89
C THR A 379 -0.28 -5.44 37.31
N ASP A 380 -1.26 -4.80 37.97
CA ASP A 380 -2.62 -4.75 37.45
C ASP A 380 -2.66 -3.94 36.14
N SER A 381 -3.40 -4.44 35.16
CA SER A 381 -3.81 -3.72 33.94
C SER A 381 -4.24 -2.27 34.18
N ASN A 382 -4.90 -1.98 35.31
CA ASN A 382 -5.39 -0.65 35.69
C ASN A 382 -4.39 0.18 36.53
N SER A 383 -3.25 -0.40 36.90
CA SER A 383 -2.19 0.29 37.65
C SER A 383 -1.32 1.13 36.71
N THR A 384 -0.61 2.12 37.24
CA THR A 384 0.45 2.85 36.51
C THR A 384 1.86 2.35 36.86
N GLU A 385 1.96 1.38 37.78
CA GLU A 385 3.25 0.84 38.22
C GLU A 385 3.86 -0.07 37.15
N PRO A 386 5.19 -0.03 36.93
CA PRO A 386 5.89 -0.95 36.04
C PRO A 386 5.76 -2.41 36.48
N GLY A 387 5.81 -3.33 35.51
CA GLY A 387 5.70 -4.76 35.79
C GLY A 387 5.13 -5.55 34.62
N ILE A 388 5.04 -6.86 34.78
CA ILE A 388 4.45 -7.77 33.79
C ILE A 388 2.93 -7.63 33.85
N LEU A 389 2.30 -7.31 32.72
CA LEU A 389 0.85 -7.24 32.57
C LEU A 389 0.27 -8.59 32.16
N GLU A 390 1.00 -9.28 31.28
CA GLU A 390 0.65 -10.59 30.77
C GLU A 390 1.92 -11.34 30.37
N TRP A 391 1.99 -12.63 30.64
CA TRP A 391 3.08 -13.48 30.18
C TRP A 391 2.50 -14.82 29.75
N THR A 392 2.63 -15.14 28.47
CA THR A 392 2.21 -16.39 27.84
C THR A 392 3.42 -17.10 27.21
N GLY A 393 3.21 -18.26 26.58
CA GLY A 393 4.30 -19.03 25.96
C GLY A 393 4.91 -18.37 24.72
N THR A 394 4.18 -17.41 24.14
CA THR A 394 4.53 -16.74 22.88
C THR A 394 4.46 -15.21 22.95
N ARG A 395 3.95 -14.64 24.05
CA ARG A 395 3.77 -13.20 24.22
C ARG A 395 4.06 -12.76 25.65
N ILE A 396 4.66 -11.60 25.82
CA ILE A 396 4.80 -10.92 27.11
C ILE A 396 4.34 -9.48 26.92
N ASN A 397 3.27 -9.08 27.60
CA ASN A 397 2.90 -7.67 27.73
C ASN A 397 3.56 -7.13 28.99
N TYR A 398 4.41 -6.14 28.81
CA TYR A 398 5.27 -5.60 29.85
C TYR A 398 5.17 -4.09 29.89
N ARG A 399 4.98 -3.52 31.09
CA ARG A 399 5.10 -2.09 31.34
C ARG A 399 6.52 -1.75 31.80
N PRO A 400 7.33 -1.05 30.99
CA PRO A 400 8.72 -0.74 31.30
C PRO A 400 8.89 0.10 32.57
N HIS A 401 9.93 -0.22 33.34
CA HIS A 401 10.43 0.69 34.37
C HIS A 401 11.00 1.96 33.71
N PRO A 402 10.99 3.12 34.39
CA PRO A 402 11.66 4.31 33.89
C PRO A 402 13.13 4.03 33.57
N THR A 403 13.57 4.37 32.35
CA THR A 403 14.93 4.12 31.87
C THR A 403 15.66 5.43 31.55
N THR A 404 17.00 5.39 31.47
CA THR A 404 17.84 6.52 31.04
C THR A 404 18.41 6.29 29.64
N GLU A 405 18.76 7.37 28.95
CA GLU A 405 19.19 7.36 27.54
C GLU A 405 20.58 6.70 27.30
N ASP A 406 21.41 6.54 28.34
CA ASP A 406 22.83 6.14 28.23
C ASP A 406 23.11 4.62 28.37
N THR A 407 22.09 3.76 28.37
CA THR A 407 22.27 2.31 28.51
C THR A 407 22.18 1.63 27.15
N ALA A 408 23.27 1.00 26.69
CA ALA A 408 23.26 0.13 25.51
C ALA A 408 22.21 -0.99 25.70
N SER A 409 21.30 -1.11 24.72
CA SER A 409 19.92 -1.53 24.96
C SER A 409 19.48 -2.76 24.18
N GLY A 410 18.65 -3.57 24.82
CA GLY A 410 17.96 -4.69 24.21
C GLY A 410 17.11 -5.46 25.23
N ILE A 411 16.12 -6.19 24.73
CA ILE A 411 15.28 -7.09 25.52
C ILE A 411 15.85 -8.49 25.41
N GLN A 412 15.97 -9.16 26.56
CA GLN A 412 16.25 -10.59 26.64
C GLN A 412 15.31 -11.27 27.61
N ILE A 413 15.08 -12.55 27.38
CA ILE A 413 14.35 -13.42 28.28
C ILE A 413 15.29 -14.54 28.70
N ARG A 414 15.44 -14.72 30.00
CA ARG A 414 16.22 -15.82 30.59
C ARG A 414 15.27 -16.82 31.22
N THR A 415 15.41 -18.08 30.85
CA THR A 415 14.72 -19.22 31.49
C THR A 415 15.74 -20.28 31.90
N ALA A 416 15.31 -21.33 32.59
CA ALA A 416 16.20 -22.43 32.97
C ALA A 416 16.74 -23.24 31.77
N LYS A 417 16.18 -23.09 30.56
CA LYS A 417 16.66 -23.74 29.32
C LYS A 417 17.61 -22.86 28.50
N GLY A 418 17.75 -21.58 28.81
CA GLY A 418 18.68 -20.68 28.12
C GLY A 418 18.30 -19.20 28.18
N THR A 419 19.08 -18.38 27.47
CA THR A 419 18.83 -16.95 27.29
C THR A 419 18.51 -16.69 25.82
N SER A 420 17.56 -15.80 25.55
CA SER A 420 17.19 -15.43 24.18
C SER A 420 18.27 -14.62 23.46
N ASN A 421 18.09 -14.48 22.16
CA ASN A 421 18.73 -13.41 21.40
C ASN A 421 18.45 -12.06 22.06
N LEU A 422 19.44 -11.16 21.99
CA LEU A 422 19.28 -9.76 22.38
C LEU A 422 18.49 -9.06 21.28
N TYR A 423 17.23 -8.71 21.55
CA TYR A 423 16.43 -7.92 20.62
C TYR A 423 16.72 -6.43 20.85
N PRO A 424 17.33 -5.70 19.90
CA PRO A 424 17.67 -4.30 20.09
C PRO A 424 16.39 -3.47 20.22
N VAL A 425 16.29 -2.69 21.30
CA VAL A 425 15.21 -1.70 21.49
C VAL A 425 15.84 -0.32 21.61
N LYS A 426 15.20 0.69 21.01
CA LYS A 426 15.64 2.09 21.12
C LYS A 426 14.94 2.75 22.30
N VAL A 427 15.61 3.63 23.05
CA VAL A 427 14.92 4.47 24.04
C VAL A 427 14.51 5.77 23.34
N SER A 428 13.25 6.20 23.46
CA SER A 428 12.75 7.39 22.77
C SER A 428 13.56 8.62 23.17
N ALA A 429 14.14 9.27 22.19
CA ALA A 429 15.13 10.33 22.31
C ALA A 429 14.52 11.70 22.65
N ALA A 430 13.53 11.74 23.55
CA ALA A 430 12.80 12.96 23.85
C ALA A 430 13.70 14.07 24.42
N ALA A 431 14.84 13.74 25.05
CA ALA A 431 15.84 14.73 25.47
C ALA A 431 16.88 15.07 24.39
N GLN A 432 17.12 14.19 23.41
CA GLN A 432 18.17 14.38 22.39
C GLN A 432 17.85 15.45 21.33
N MET A 433 16.59 15.88 21.19
CA MET A 433 16.21 16.94 20.23
C MET A 433 16.33 18.36 20.79
N ARG A 434 16.67 18.55 22.08
CA ARG A 434 16.95 19.91 22.63
C ARG A 434 18.15 20.59 21.96
N ASP A 435 19.02 19.79 21.37
CA ASP A 435 20.25 20.23 20.72
C ASP A 435 20.05 20.47 19.22
N VAL A 436 18.89 20.12 18.64
CA VAL A 436 18.55 20.48 17.26
C VAL A 436 18.03 21.92 17.28
N LYS A 437 18.78 22.82 16.65
CA LYS A 437 18.45 24.24 16.62
C LYS A 437 18.68 24.81 15.22
N TYR A 438 17.75 25.63 14.78
CA TYR A 438 17.86 26.41 13.56
C TYR A 438 18.01 27.89 13.89
N GLY A 439 18.69 28.61 13.00
CA GLY A 439 18.76 30.06 13.04
C GLY A 439 17.40 30.71 12.77
N GLN A 440 17.32 32.02 13.01
CA GLN A 440 16.17 32.82 12.62
C GLN A 440 16.08 32.91 11.08
N PRO A 441 14.89 33.10 10.50
CA PRO A 441 14.73 33.30 9.06
C PRO A 441 15.66 34.41 8.53
N LYS A 442 16.48 34.06 7.54
CA LYS A 442 17.37 34.96 6.81
C LYS A 442 16.70 35.38 5.50
N THR A 443 16.37 36.66 5.39
CA THR A 443 15.90 37.26 4.14
C THR A 443 17.05 37.35 3.12
N LEU A 444 16.86 36.78 1.93
CA LEU A 444 17.81 36.80 0.82
C LEU A 444 17.53 37.90 -0.19
N LEU A 445 16.25 38.08 -0.53
CA LEU A 445 15.79 39.08 -1.50
C LEU A 445 14.59 39.82 -0.93
N THR A 446 14.44 41.08 -1.32
CA THR A 446 13.26 41.90 -1.07
C THR A 446 12.84 42.65 -2.33
N GLY A 447 11.65 43.29 -2.34
CA GLY A 447 11.20 44.11 -3.46
C GLY A 447 10.73 43.29 -4.68
N LEU A 448 10.30 42.06 -4.44
CA LEU A 448 9.91 41.10 -5.45
C LEU A 448 8.52 41.42 -6.05
N PHE A 449 7.60 42.00 -5.27
CA PHE A 449 6.27 42.41 -5.76
C PHE A 449 6.36 43.43 -6.88
N ASP A 450 7.24 44.43 -6.75
CA ASP A 450 7.42 45.47 -7.77
C ASP A 450 8.01 44.85 -9.05
N LEU A 451 9.00 43.96 -8.91
CA LEU A 451 9.59 43.20 -10.02
C LEU A 451 8.54 42.38 -10.78
N LEU A 452 7.63 41.71 -10.06
CA LEU A 452 6.53 40.97 -10.66
C LEU A 452 5.50 41.89 -11.34
N GLN A 453 5.51 43.20 -11.06
CA GLN A 453 4.63 44.20 -11.67
C GLN A 453 5.25 44.98 -12.83
N GLU A 454 6.57 44.92 -13.06
CA GLU A 454 7.28 45.80 -14.02
C GLU A 454 6.76 45.72 -15.47
N ASN A 455 6.14 44.60 -15.88
CA ASN A 455 5.57 44.39 -17.22
C ASN A 455 4.02 44.39 -17.26
N THR A 456 3.35 44.98 -16.27
CA THR A 456 1.88 45.14 -16.29
C THR A 456 1.46 46.31 -17.19
N THR A 457 0.48 46.08 -18.05
CA THR A 457 -0.13 47.10 -18.92
C THR A 457 -0.86 48.17 -18.09
N GLU A 458 -1.10 49.35 -18.67
CA GLU A 458 -1.81 50.45 -17.98
C GLU A 458 -3.24 50.06 -17.58
N ALA A 459 -3.91 49.22 -18.37
CA ALA A 459 -5.21 48.64 -18.03
C ALA A 459 -5.13 47.68 -16.83
N GLU A 460 -4.07 46.87 -16.73
CA GLU A 460 -3.84 45.98 -15.59
C GLU A 460 -3.48 46.76 -14.32
N ARG A 461 -2.72 47.86 -14.43
CA ARG A 461 -2.46 48.77 -13.31
C ARG A 461 -3.74 49.40 -12.78
N LEU A 462 -4.67 49.77 -13.66
CA LEU A 462 -5.98 50.30 -13.29
C LEU A 462 -6.85 49.22 -12.63
N GLN A 463 -6.91 48.01 -13.19
CA GLN A 463 -7.56 46.87 -12.53
C GLN A 463 -6.93 46.55 -11.17
N GLN A 464 -5.61 46.59 -11.03
CA GLN A 464 -4.92 46.40 -9.76
C GLN A 464 -5.22 47.53 -8.76
N GLN A 465 -5.36 48.78 -9.21
CA GLN A 465 -5.81 49.90 -8.37
C GLN A 465 -7.26 49.72 -7.90
N GLU A 466 -8.16 49.19 -8.72
CA GLU A 466 -9.51 48.79 -8.28
C GLU A 466 -9.45 47.61 -7.30
N ARG A 467 -8.58 46.61 -7.55
CA ARG A 467 -8.33 45.47 -6.66
C ARG A 467 -7.62 45.86 -5.34
N LYS A 468 -7.03 47.06 -5.21
CA LYS A 468 -6.51 47.59 -3.91
C LYS A 468 -7.61 47.79 -2.87
N LEU A 469 -8.88 47.78 -3.26
CA LEU A 469 -10.04 47.79 -2.35
C LEU A 469 -10.42 46.38 -1.87
N LEU A 470 -9.94 45.32 -2.52
CA LEU A 470 -10.15 43.93 -2.11
C LEU A 470 -9.21 43.54 -0.96
N SER A 471 -9.60 42.54 -0.17
CA SER A 471 -8.79 42.01 0.93
C SER A 471 -7.40 41.57 0.41
N PRO A 472 -6.32 41.66 1.21
CA PRO A 472 -4.97 41.24 0.78
C PRO A 472 -4.91 39.82 0.20
N PHE A 473 -5.80 38.95 0.66
CA PHE A 473 -5.96 37.58 0.20
C PHE A 473 -6.42 37.48 -1.27
N LEU A 474 -7.29 38.41 -1.72
CA LEU A 474 -7.77 38.50 -3.10
C LEU A 474 -6.79 39.19 -4.05
N ARG A 475 -5.68 39.74 -3.54
CA ARG A 475 -4.67 40.46 -4.35
C ARG A 475 -3.64 39.53 -4.98
N GLY A 476 -3.57 38.27 -4.54
CA GLY A 476 -2.53 37.32 -4.92
C GLY A 476 -1.21 37.68 -4.24
N GLY A 477 -0.74 36.81 -3.36
CA GLY A 477 0.54 36.94 -2.67
C GLY A 477 1.75 36.82 -3.60
N LEU A 478 2.95 36.81 -3.03
CA LEU A 478 4.21 36.68 -3.76
C LEU A 478 4.41 35.24 -4.25
N GLY A 479 4.82 34.34 -3.37
CA GLY A 479 5.09 32.94 -3.69
C GLY A 479 3.97 32.01 -3.24
N LEU A 480 3.70 30.97 -4.04
CA LEU A 480 2.77 29.89 -3.71
C LEU A 480 3.48 28.55 -3.52
N THR A 481 4.55 28.33 -4.28
CA THR A 481 5.32 27.08 -4.32
C THR A 481 6.76 27.34 -4.76
N GLY A 482 7.69 26.44 -4.45
CA GLY A 482 9.06 26.48 -4.95
C GLY A 482 9.64 25.10 -5.27
N ASP A 483 10.72 25.08 -6.07
CA ASP A 483 11.48 23.85 -6.34
C ASP A 483 12.92 24.20 -6.74
N TRP A 484 13.85 23.25 -6.56
CA TRP A 484 15.22 23.37 -7.04
C TRP A 484 15.34 22.86 -8.46
N GLY A 485 16.03 23.62 -9.32
CA GLY A 485 16.41 23.17 -10.65
C GLY A 485 17.34 21.95 -10.60
N PRO A 486 17.36 21.13 -11.66
CA PRO A 486 18.25 19.97 -11.75
C PRO A 486 19.74 20.36 -11.88
N ASP A 487 20.03 21.65 -12.06
CA ASP A 487 21.37 22.22 -11.95
C ASP A 487 21.91 22.24 -10.50
N ALA A 488 21.07 21.86 -9.52
CA ALA A 488 21.34 21.79 -8.09
C ALA A 488 21.68 23.15 -7.44
N LYS A 489 21.40 24.28 -8.11
CA LYS A 489 21.86 25.61 -7.67
C LYS A 489 20.83 26.71 -7.85
N THR A 490 19.93 26.58 -8.82
CA THR A 490 18.92 27.59 -9.11
C THR A 490 17.63 27.21 -8.39
N PHE A 491 17.13 28.11 -7.55
CA PHE A 491 15.84 27.96 -6.88
C PHE A 491 14.76 28.69 -7.68
N PHE A 492 13.63 28.02 -7.87
CA PHE A 492 12.47 28.52 -8.61
C PHE A 492 11.28 28.76 -7.68
N VAL A 493 10.47 29.77 -8.00
CA VAL A 493 9.26 30.13 -7.25
C VAL A 493 8.11 30.35 -8.22
N GLY A 494 7.01 29.63 -8.02
CA GLY A 494 5.73 29.89 -8.67
C GLY A 494 4.95 30.97 -7.92
N THR A 495 4.42 31.97 -8.64
CA THR A 495 3.76 33.12 -8.03
C THR A 495 2.24 33.12 -8.24
N ALA A 496 1.54 33.85 -7.36
CA ALA A 496 0.09 34.02 -7.48
C ALA A 496 -0.32 34.80 -8.75
N GLN A 497 0.60 35.55 -9.36
CA GLN A 497 0.38 36.29 -10.60
C GLN A 497 0.73 35.48 -11.86
N GLY A 498 0.94 34.16 -11.74
CA GLY A 498 1.18 33.29 -12.88
C GLY A 498 2.59 33.39 -13.47
N LYS A 499 3.54 33.94 -12.71
CA LYS A 499 4.94 34.10 -13.13
C LYS A 499 5.83 33.08 -12.43
N LEU A 500 6.88 32.68 -13.11
CA LEU A 500 7.95 31.86 -12.56
C LEU A 500 9.14 32.79 -12.27
N MET A 501 9.66 32.78 -11.06
CA MET A 501 10.87 33.49 -10.68
C MET A 501 12.01 32.49 -10.45
N SER A 502 13.24 32.84 -10.78
CA SER A 502 14.41 32.02 -10.43
C SER A 502 15.58 32.84 -9.91
N VAL A 503 16.35 32.29 -8.98
CA VAL A 503 17.60 32.87 -8.49
C VAL A 503 18.62 31.77 -8.20
N MET A 504 19.87 32.02 -8.59
CA MET A 504 20.99 31.12 -8.38
C MET A 504 21.64 31.35 -7.02
N PHE A 505 21.93 30.26 -6.32
CA PHE A 505 22.68 30.26 -5.07
C PHE A 505 24.19 30.18 -5.33
N THR A 506 24.96 30.91 -4.54
CA THR A 506 26.43 30.92 -4.58
C THR A 506 27.07 30.25 -3.37
N SER A 507 26.29 29.99 -2.31
CA SER A 507 26.64 29.20 -1.12
C SER A 507 25.35 28.59 -0.53
N ASN A 508 25.41 27.92 0.63
CA ASN A 508 24.21 27.40 1.31
C ASN A 508 23.17 28.47 1.68
N ASP A 509 23.59 29.72 1.87
CA ASP A 509 22.75 30.79 2.38
C ASP A 509 22.98 32.14 1.68
N GLU A 510 23.70 32.14 0.56
CA GLU A 510 23.92 33.30 -0.30
C GLU A 510 23.48 33.04 -1.74
N ILE A 511 23.06 34.12 -2.40
CA ILE A 511 22.58 34.12 -3.78
C ILE A 511 23.39 35.10 -4.62
N ASP A 512 23.34 34.96 -5.94
CA ASP A 512 23.71 36.03 -6.87
C ASP A 512 22.46 36.82 -7.28
N PRO A 513 22.21 38.04 -6.76
CA PRO A 513 21.03 38.81 -7.16
C PRO A 513 21.00 39.16 -8.65
N ARG A 514 22.14 39.12 -9.35
CA ARG A 514 22.20 39.37 -10.81
C ARG A 514 21.69 38.18 -11.63
N SER A 515 21.60 37.01 -11.01
CA SER A 515 21.00 35.82 -11.62
C SER A 515 19.48 35.82 -11.57
N LEU A 516 18.86 36.76 -10.85
CA LEU A 516 17.40 36.85 -10.74
C LEU A 516 16.76 36.97 -12.12
N ARG A 517 15.83 36.07 -12.43
CA ARG A 517 15.03 36.07 -13.66
C ARG A 517 13.55 35.94 -13.31
N VAL A 518 12.72 36.51 -14.18
CA VAL A 518 11.27 36.36 -14.15
C VAL A 518 10.82 35.90 -15.53
N TYR A 519 10.09 34.80 -15.55
CA TYR A 519 9.50 34.20 -16.75
C TYR A 519 7.98 34.37 -16.66
N ASP A 520 7.38 34.81 -17.76
CA ASP A 520 5.96 35.15 -17.84
C ASP A 520 5.20 34.28 -18.85
N THR A 521 5.79 33.15 -19.27
CA THR A 521 5.24 32.30 -20.33
C THR A 521 3.81 31.84 -20.00
N ILE A 522 3.57 31.34 -18.78
CA ILE A 522 2.22 30.97 -18.31
C ILE A 522 1.33 32.21 -18.25
N ARG A 523 1.78 33.30 -17.61
CA ARG A 523 1.01 34.56 -17.52
C ARG A 523 0.60 35.14 -18.87
N ARG A 524 1.42 35.00 -19.92
CA ARG A 524 1.11 35.46 -21.28
C ARG A 524 0.02 34.61 -21.94
N ALA A 525 0.05 33.29 -21.72
CA ALA A 525 -0.97 32.38 -22.25
C ALA A 525 -2.27 32.38 -21.42
N TYR A 526 -2.14 32.49 -20.10
CA TYR A 526 -3.22 32.41 -19.11
C TYR A 526 -3.13 33.59 -18.13
N PRO A 527 -3.67 34.77 -18.51
CA PRO A 527 -3.53 36.02 -17.75
C PRO A 527 -3.99 36.01 -16.29
N GLU A 528 -4.97 35.17 -15.95
CA GLU A 528 -5.59 35.15 -14.63
C GLU A 528 -5.12 33.97 -13.75
N ASP A 529 -4.30 33.07 -14.30
CA ASP A 529 -3.87 31.86 -13.62
C ASP A 529 -2.73 32.15 -12.63
N SER A 530 -2.78 31.46 -11.49
CA SER A 530 -1.73 31.41 -10.49
C SER A 530 -0.92 30.12 -10.66
N LEU A 531 0.39 30.14 -10.39
CA LEU A 531 1.22 28.93 -10.36
C LEU A 531 1.20 28.34 -8.94
N ILE A 532 0.46 27.25 -8.76
CA ILE A 532 0.12 26.72 -7.43
C ILE A 532 1.03 25.55 -7.04
N GLY A 533 1.43 24.72 -8.00
CA GLY A 533 2.44 23.67 -7.84
C GLY A 533 3.45 23.69 -8.98
N ILE A 534 4.73 23.46 -8.68
CA ILE A 534 5.78 23.27 -9.68
C ILE A 534 6.64 22.06 -9.33
N ALA A 535 7.15 21.36 -10.34
CA ALA A 535 8.13 20.29 -10.16
C ALA A 535 8.98 20.12 -11.42
N PHE A 536 10.28 19.86 -11.26
CA PHE A 536 11.13 19.41 -12.36
C PHE A 536 11.01 17.91 -12.60
N ASP A 537 10.95 17.53 -13.88
CA ASP A 537 10.93 16.14 -14.31
C ASP A 537 12.31 15.49 -14.09
N PRO A 538 12.42 14.47 -13.21
CA PRO A 538 13.70 13.89 -12.83
C PRO A 538 14.28 12.96 -13.90
N LEU A 539 13.58 12.69 -15.01
CA LEU A 539 14.05 11.83 -16.09
C LEU A 539 14.57 12.60 -17.31
N ARG A 540 14.48 13.94 -17.29
CA ARG A 540 14.98 14.80 -18.38
C ARG A 540 16.46 15.12 -18.22
N ASP A 541 17.08 15.50 -19.32
CA ASP A 541 18.45 16.01 -19.32
C ASP A 541 18.52 17.22 -18.37
N PRO A 542 19.35 17.20 -17.32
CA PRO A 542 19.52 18.33 -16.42
C PRO A 542 19.96 19.63 -17.11
N LEU A 543 20.55 19.56 -18.31
CA LEU A 543 20.94 20.72 -19.12
C LEU A 543 19.81 21.24 -20.02
N ASP A 544 18.73 20.48 -20.19
CA ASP A 544 17.48 20.87 -20.87
C ASP A 544 16.28 20.58 -19.96
N PRO A 545 16.14 21.34 -18.84
CA PRO A 545 15.18 21.02 -17.81
C PRO A 545 13.74 21.26 -18.28
N HIS A 546 12.85 20.30 -17.98
CA HIS A 546 11.42 20.47 -18.14
C HIS A 546 10.78 20.73 -16.78
N LEU A 547 10.12 21.88 -16.65
CA LEU A 547 9.35 22.25 -15.46
C LEU A 547 7.87 22.02 -15.72
N TYR A 548 7.23 21.27 -14.84
CA TYR A 548 5.78 21.07 -14.84
C TYR A 548 5.15 22.04 -13.85
N ALA A 549 3.96 22.53 -14.19
CA ALA A 549 3.23 23.52 -13.42
C ALA A 549 1.76 23.14 -13.33
N ALA A 550 1.24 23.05 -12.10
CA ALA A 550 -0.19 23.08 -11.81
C ALA A 550 -0.63 24.53 -11.65
N HIS A 551 -1.63 24.92 -12.44
CA HIS A 551 -2.09 26.31 -12.45
C HIS A 551 -3.59 26.45 -12.74
N ALA A 552 -4.18 27.43 -12.09
CA ALA A 552 -5.57 27.82 -12.24
C ALA A 552 -5.79 29.23 -11.68
N PRO A 553 -6.89 29.92 -12.03
CA PRO A 553 -7.17 31.24 -11.50
C PRO A 553 -7.86 31.13 -10.13
N ILE A 554 -7.11 31.42 -9.06
CA ILE A 554 -7.62 31.38 -7.68
C ILE A 554 -8.59 32.56 -7.45
N TYR A 555 -9.67 32.34 -6.69
CA TYR A 555 -10.71 33.34 -6.41
C TYR A 555 -11.30 34.01 -7.67
N TYR A 556 -11.25 33.35 -8.83
CA TYR A 556 -11.62 33.98 -10.11
C TYR A 556 -13.05 34.51 -10.09
N TRP A 557 -14.03 33.66 -9.72
CA TRP A 557 -15.43 34.07 -9.78
C TRP A 557 -15.79 35.06 -8.69
N TRP A 558 -15.19 34.95 -7.50
CA TRP A 558 -15.31 35.96 -6.45
C TRP A 558 -14.83 37.34 -6.94
N ARG A 559 -13.66 37.40 -7.59
CA ARG A 559 -13.13 38.65 -8.18
C ARG A 559 -14.04 39.21 -9.29
N ASN A 560 -14.85 38.35 -9.92
CA ASN A 560 -15.86 38.71 -10.91
C ASN A 560 -17.28 38.89 -10.33
N GLY A 561 -17.43 38.99 -9.01
CA GLY A 561 -18.70 39.30 -8.34
C GLY A 561 -19.58 38.10 -8.03
N VAL A 562 -19.14 36.87 -8.34
CA VAL A 562 -19.88 35.63 -8.06
C VAL A 562 -19.26 34.93 -6.86
N GLN A 563 -19.71 35.35 -5.67
CA GLN A 563 -19.24 34.80 -4.39
C GLN A 563 -19.85 33.43 -4.07
N CYS A 564 -21.02 33.13 -4.62
CA CYS A 564 -21.70 31.85 -4.46
C CYS A 564 -22.53 31.58 -5.70
N PHE A 565 -22.34 30.40 -6.29
CA PHE A 565 -23.21 29.90 -7.33
C PHE A 565 -24.54 29.42 -6.73
N LYS A 566 -25.65 29.72 -7.39
CA LYS A 566 -27.03 29.56 -6.91
C LYS A 566 -27.91 28.69 -7.83
N GLY A 567 -27.30 27.89 -8.71
CA GLY A 567 -27.97 26.85 -9.49
C GLY A 567 -28.07 27.14 -10.99
N GLU A 568 -29.17 26.69 -11.61
CA GLU A 568 -29.34 26.35 -13.05
C GLU A 568 -28.85 27.36 -14.11
N ASN A 569 -28.78 28.66 -13.81
CA ASN A 569 -28.35 29.66 -14.78
C ASN A 569 -26.89 30.09 -14.61
N ASP A 570 -26.20 29.56 -13.61
CA ASP A 570 -24.81 29.88 -13.33
C ASP A 570 -23.87 29.00 -14.13
N TYR A 571 -22.69 29.55 -14.43
CA TYR A 571 -21.65 28.87 -15.18
C TYR A 571 -20.31 29.00 -14.47
N ALA A 572 -19.64 27.86 -14.30
CA ALA A 572 -18.29 27.75 -13.80
C ALA A 572 -17.51 26.75 -14.65
N ALA A 573 -16.59 27.22 -15.50
CA ALA A 573 -15.72 26.35 -16.27
C ALA A 573 -14.76 25.55 -15.37
N PHE A 574 -14.33 24.38 -15.85
CA PHE A 574 -13.18 23.64 -15.30
C PHE A 574 -11.87 24.34 -15.74
N LEU A 575 -11.28 25.13 -14.84
CA LEU A 575 -10.17 26.03 -15.17
C LEU A 575 -8.79 25.51 -14.77
N GLY A 576 -8.71 24.39 -14.06
CA GLY A 576 -7.45 23.78 -13.64
C GLY A 576 -6.69 23.19 -14.83
N LYS A 577 -5.36 23.32 -14.81
CA LYS A 577 -4.47 22.83 -15.87
C LYS A 577 -3.15 22.32 -15.30
N ILE A 578 -2.54 21.40 -16.05
CA ILE A 578 -1.13 21.02 -15.94
C ILE A 578 -0.44 21.42 -17.23
N SER A 579 0.63 22.21 -17.12
CA SER A 579 1.43 22.64 -18.27
C SER A 579 2.91 22.32 -18.06
N ARG A 580 3.63 22.15 -19.17
CA ARG A 580 5.08 21.98 -19.22
C ARG A 580 5.74 23.22 -19.81
N LEU A 581 6.78 23.69 -19.14
CA LEU A 581 7.68 24.73 -19.59
C LEU A 581 9.03 24.13 -19.96
N SER A 582 9.54 24.45 -21.15
CA SER A 582 10.82 23.93 -21.65
C SER A 582 11.57 24.95 -22.53
N GLY A 583 12.76 24.55 -22.97
CA GLY A 583 13.62 25.32 -23.85
C GLY A 583 14.27 26.54 -23.15
N PRO A 584 15.05 27.34 -23.90
CA PRO A 584 15.79 28.45 -23.34
C PRO A 584 14.87 29.44 -22.61
N ASN A 585 15.19 29.73 -21.35
CA ASN A 585 14.42 30.62 -20.48
C ASN A 585 12.94 30.20 -20.31
N PHE A 586 12.62 28.89 -20.39
CA PHE A 586 11.25 28.39 -20.21
C PHE A 586 10.24 29.07 -21.15
N ALA A 587 10.68 29.40 -22.37
CA ALA A 587 9.90 30.16 -23.34
C ALA A 587 8.88 29.29 -24.10
N THR A 588 9.09 27.98 -24.13
CA THR A 588 8.14 27.03 -24.72
C THR A 588 7.12 26.61 -23.68
N LEU A 589 5.85 26.68 -24.04
CA LEU A 589 4.72 26.24 -23.22
C LEU A 589 3.94 25.19 -23.97
N GLU A 590 3.67 24.09 -23.29
CA GLU A 590 2.71 23.07 -23.69
C GLU A 590 1.71 22.86 -22.56
N THR A 591 0.42 22.90 -22.88
CA THR A 591 -0.63 22.55 -21.93
C THR A 591 -0.96 21.08 -22.09
N LEU A 592 -0.49 20.30 -21.12
CA LEU A 592 -0.54 18.84 -21.16
C LEU A 592 -1.90 18.30 -20.76
N VAL A 593 -2.56 18.93 -19.78
CA VAL A 593 -3.91 18.54 -19.36
C VAL A 593 -4.70 19.81 -19.05
N GLU A 594 -5.86 19.96 -19.69
CA GLU A 594 -6.84 21.01 -19.38
C GLU A 594 -8.20 20.43 -19.01
N GLY A 595 -9.06 21.25 -18.37
CA GLY A 595 -10.38 20.82 -17.92
C GLY A 595 -10.38 20.14 -16.54
N LEU A 596 -9.35 20.39 -15.72
CA LEU A 596 -9.27 19.93 -14.34
C LEU A 596 -10.11 20.82 -13.40
N PRO A 597 -10.56 20.28 -12.25
CA PRO A 597 -11.37 21.05 -11.31
C PRO A 597 -10.61 22.24 -10.72
N ASN A 598 -11.34 23.33 -10.47
CA ASN A 598 -10.83 24.51 -9.77
C ASN A 598 -11.95 25.12 -8.93
N GLY A 599 -11.74 25.29 -7.63
CA GLY A 599 -12.74 25.89 -6.77
C GLY A 599 -12.92 27.38 -6.97
N ASN A 600 -14.03 27.88 -6.45
CA ASN A 600 -14.30 29.31 -6.40
C ASN A 600 -13.49 30.02 -5.30
N GLY A 601 -12.90 29.23 -4.40
CA GLY A 601 -12.01 29.69 -3.34
C GLY A 601 -10.53 29.46 -3.65
N ASP A 602 -9.84 28.94 -2.63
CA ASP A 602 -8.43 28.55 -2.58
C ASP A 602 -8.20 27.06 -2.83
N HIS A 603 -9.25 26.25 -2.92
CA HIS A 603 -9.13 24.85 -3.31
C HIS A 603 -8.92 24.75 -4.82
N SER A 604 -7.79 24.20 -5.27
CA SER A 604 -7.42 24.16 -6.68
C SER A 604 -6.61 22.90 -7.03
N MET A 605 -6.01 22.88 -8.23
CA MET A 605 -4.89 22.00 -8.54
C MET A 605 -3.66 22.53 -7.81
N ASN A 606 -3.28 21.87 -6.71
CA ASN A 606 -2.27 22.37 -5.78
C ASN A 606 -0.89 21.74 -6.07
N GLY A 607 -0.12 21.40 -5.02
CA GLY A 607 1.22 20.83 -5.14
C GLY A 607 1.29 19.60 -6.05
N ILE A 608 2.44 19.44 -6.71
CA ILE A 608 2.73 18.35 -7.63
C ILE A 608 4.10 17.76 -7.34
N HIS A 609 4.30 16.47 -7.62
CA HIS A 609 5.61 15.82 -7.49
C HIS A 609 5.76 14.64 -8.45
N PHE A 610 7.01 14.22 -8.67
CA PHE A 610 7.33 13.02 -9.46
C PHE A 610 7.72 11.84 -8.57
N ASP A 611 7.34 10.61 -8.95
CA ASP A 611 7.95 9.38 -8.41
C ASP A 611 9.28 9.06 -9.11
N ASN A 612 9.82 7.86 -8.88
CA ASN A 612 11.08 7.41 -9.51
C ASN A 612 10.86 6.85 -10.93
N GLU A 613 9.61 6.70 -11.35
CA GLU A 613 9.17 6.19 -12.65
C GLU A 613 8.86 7.34 -13.63
N GLY A 614 8.84 8.58 -13.15
CA GLY A 614 8.50 9.76 -13.95
C GLY A 614 6.99 10.00 -14.08
N ASN A 615 6.17 9.38 -13.24
CA ASN A 615 4.76 9.74 -13.16
C ASN A 615 4.60 11.03 -12.36
N LEU A 616 3.76 11.93 -12.84
CA LEU A 616 3.43 13.18 -12.16
C LEU A 616 2.19 12.95 -11.27
N TYR A 617 2.30 13.27 -9.99
CA TYR A 617 1.18 13.26 -9.07
C TYR A 617 0.70 14.68 -8.84
N ALA A 618 -0.60 14.93 -9.00
CA ALA A 618 -1.19 16.25 -8.88
C ALA A 618 -2.35 16.27 -7.87
N ASN A 619 -2.27 17.19 -6.91
CA ASN A 619 -3.26 17.34 -5.88
C ASN A 619 -4.48 18.11 -6.38
N ALA A 620 -5.66 17.47 -6.42
CA ALA A 620 -6.92 18.10 -6.79
C ALA A 620 -7.79 18.36 -5.55
N GLY A 621 -7.92 19.62 -5.15
CA GLY A 621 -8.77 20.03 -4.02
C GLY A 621 -10.25 19.70 -4.21
N SER A 622 -10.96 19.51 -3.10
CA SER A 622 -12.41 19.35 -3.02
C SER A 622 -13.12 20.67 -3.30
N GLN A 623 -14.40 20.62 -3.65
CA GLN A 623 -15.22 21.83 -3.82
C GLN A 623 -16.01 22.20 -2.58
N THR A 624 -16.08 21.27 -1.64
CA THR A 624 -16.93 21.34 -0.46
C THR A 624 -16.12 21.16 0.80
N ASN A 625 -16.75 21.47 1.93
CA ASN A 625 -16.11 21.33 3.24
C ASN A 625 -16.11 19.87 3.72
N ALA A 626 -17.18 19.14 3.44
CA ALA A 626 -17.36 17.73 3.81
C ALA A 626 -18.45 17.07 2.92
N GLY A 627 -18.36 17.25 1.60
CA GLY A 627 -19.28 16.68 0.59
C GLY A 627 -20.51 17.55 0.27
N TRP A 628 -20.89 18.48 1.15
CA TRP A 628 -22.05 19.36 0.95
C TRP A 628 -21.66 20.70 0.30
N PRO A 629 -22.31 21.12 -0.81
CA PRO A 629 -22.08 22.43 -1.42
C PRO A 629 -22.54 23.59 -0.54
N ASP A 630 -21.63 24.53 -0.25
CA ASP A 630 -21.91 25.67 0.62
C ASP A 630 -21.36 26.98 0.04
N CYS A 631 -22.09 28.07 0.25
CA CYS A 631 -21.69 29.39 -0.24
C CYS A 631 -20.37 29.90 0.38
N GLY A 632 -19.99 29.41 1.56
CA GLY A 632 -18.70 29.74 2.18
C GLY A 632 -17.48 29.25 1.38
N LEU A 633 -17.65 28.24 0.53
CA LEU A 633 -16.65 27.75 -0.44
C LEU A 633 -17.03 28.06 -1.89
N GLY A 634 -18.06 28.88 -2.07
CA GLY A 634 -18.52 29.38 -3.36
C GLY A 634 -19.60 28.56 -4.04
N GLY A 635 -20.15 27.53 -3.37
CA GLY A 635 -21.36 26.84 -3.81
C GLY A 635 -21.17 25.93 -5.02
N LEU A 636 -20.00 25.32 -5.18
CA LEU A 636 -19.77 24.29 -6.20
C LEU A 636 -19.96 22.88 -5.60
N PRO A 637 -20.52 21.93 -6.35
CA PRO A 637 -20.57 20.54 -5.92
C PRO A 637 -19.24 19.83 -6.20
N GLU A 638 -19.04 18.68 -5.56
CA GLU A 638 -17.96 17.77 -5.93
C GLU A 638 -18.16 17.23 -7.36
N SER A 639 -17.06 16.96 -8.06
CA SER A 639 -17.04 16.27 -9.36
C SER A 639 -16.17 15.02 -9.27
N HIS A 640 -16.07 14.24 -10.35
CA HIS A 640 -15.33 12.97 -10.33
C HIS A 640 -13.87 13.13 -9.83
N LEU A 641 -13.16 14.17 -10.27
CA LEU A 641 -11.73 14.37 -9.97
C LEU A 641 -11.45 15.14 -8.66
N THR A 642 -12.45 15.72 -7.99
CA THR A 642 -12.21 16.60 -6.83
C THR A 642 -11.92 15.81 -5.55
N GLY A 643 -11.10 16.39 -4.67
CA GLY A 643 -10.74 15.77 -3.38
C GLY A 643 -9.92 14.50 -3.55
N SER A 644 -8.89 14.56 -4.39
CA SER A 644 -8.07 13.42 -4.81
C SER A 644 -6.61 13.78 -5.09
N VAL A 645 -5.76 12.76 -5.18
CA VAL A 645 -4.45 12.84 -5.84
C VAL A 645 -4.59 12.15 -7.19
N LEU A 646 -4.25 12.85 -8.26
CA LEU A 646 -4.24 12.33 -9.63
C LEU A 646 -2.85 11.78 -9.95
N LYS A 647 -2.77 10.65 -10.66
CA LYS A 647 -1.57 10.20 -11.35
C LYS A 647 -1.70 10.56 -12.82
N ILE A 648 -0.71 11.26 -13.35
CA ILE A 648 -0.64 11.73 -14.74
C ILE A 648 0.65 11.18 -15.36
N GLU A 649 0.48 10.33 -16.36
CA GLU A 649 1.57 9.69 -17.09
C GLU A 649 2.11 10.64 -18.17
N VAL A 650 2.86 11.66 -17.77
CA VAL A 650 3.31 12.74 -18.66
C VAL A 650 4.27 12.30 -19.78
N HIS A 651 4.77 11.07 -19.70
CA HIS A 651 5.58 10.43 -20.74
C HIS A 651 4.78 9.49 -21.65
N ASN A 652 3.48 9.31 -21.39
CA ASN A 652 2.61 8.53 -22.23
C ASN A 652 2.32 9.31 -23.53
N PRO A 653 2.70 8.80 -24.72
CA PRO A 653 2.47 9.51 -25.99
C PRO A 653 0.99 9.67 -26.33
N ASP A 654 0.12 8.83 -25.73
CA ASP A 654 -1.33 8.85 -25.93
C ASP A 654 -2.06 9.58 -24.78
N LEU A 655 -1.33 10.33 -23.93
CA LEU A 655 -1.91 11.12 -22.85
C LEU A 655 -3.03 12.03 -23.38
N SER A 656 -4.21 11.95 -22.76
CA SER A 656 -5.33 12.82 -23.10
C SER A 656 -5.05 14.27 -22.71
N SER A 657 -5.00 15.17 -23.69
CA SER A 657 -4.66 16.58 -23.44
C SER A 657 -5.77 17.39 -22.75
N LYS A 658 -6.99 16.85 -22.75
CA LYS A 658 -8.18 17.49 -22.21
C LYS A 658 -9.04 16.46 -21.49
N ILE A 659 -9.55 16.84 -20.32
CA ILE A 659 -10.56 16.06 -19.62
C ILE A 659 -11.88 16.19 -20.35
N GLU A 660 -12.37 15.06 -20.84
CA GLU A 660 -13.69 14.91 -21.44
C GLU A 660 -14.66 14.32 -20.41
N TYR A 661 -15.76 15.02 -20.22
CA TYR A 661 -16.81 14.63 -19.28
C TYR A 661 -18.00 14.06 -20.05
N VAL A 662 -18.66 13.09 -19.44
CA VAL A 662 -19.96 12.55 -19.88
C VAL A 662 -20.98 12.72 -18.77
N TYR A 663 -22.26 12.81 -19.12
CA TYR A 663 -23.31 12.66 -18.11
C TYR A 663 -23.28 11.22 -17.58
N TYR A 664 -23.18 11.06 -16.26
CA TYR A 664 -23.03 9.73 -15.65
C TYR A 664 -24.14 8.75 -16.08
N LYS A 665 -25.41 9.20 -16.10
CA LYS A 665 -26.57 8.33 -16.39
C LYS A 665 -26.70 7.94 -17.86
N THR A 666 -26.42 8.86 -18.79
CA THR A 666 -26.64 8.63 -20.22
C THR A 666 -25.36 8.25 -20.96
N ARG A 667 -24.19 8.50 -20.35
CA ARG A 667 -22.86 8.44 -20.97
C ARG A 667 -22.71 9.35 -22.20
N GLU A 668 -23.64 10.29 -22.40
CA GLU A 668 -23.56 11.25 -23.50
C GLU A 668 -22.45 12.27 -23.22
N PRO A 669 -21.61 12.61 -24.22
CA PRO A 669 -20.57 13.63 -24.07
C PRO A 669 -21.13 15.00 -23.66
N VAL A 670 -20.42 15.69 -22.77
CA VAL A 670 -20.74 17.05 -22.34
C VAL A 670 -19.92 18.04 -23.17
N GLU A 671 -20.57 18.73 -24.11
CA GLU A 671 -19.86 19.67 -25.02
C GLU A 671 -19.24 20.86 -24.27
N ASN A 672 -19.94 21.40 -23.25
CA ASN A 672 -19.49 22.55 -22.46
C ASN A 672 -19.57 22.24 -20.96
N PRO A 673 -18.60 21.49 -20.39
CA PRO A 673 -18.62 21.09 -18.99
C PRO A 673 -18.69 22.29 -18.04
N ASN A 674 -19.71 22.28 -17.18
CA ASN A 674 -19.97 23.30 -16.17
C ASN A 674 -19.84 22.69 -14.76
N GLN A 675 -18.90 23.16 -13.94
CA GLN A 675 -18.68 22.68 -12.58
C GLN A 675 -19.90 22.85 -11.68
N VAL A 676 -20.82 23.79 -11.96
CA VAL A 676 -22.09 23.90 -11.21
C VAL A 676 -22.90 22.60 -11.31
N GLU A 677 -22.74 21.85 -12.40
CA GLU A 677 -23.33 20.53 -12.68
C GLU A 677 -22.30 19.38 -12.49
N GLY A 678 -21.17 19.65 -11.85
CA GLY A 678 -20.05 18.72 -11.75
C GLY A 678 -20.40 17.38 -11.06
N ASP A 679 -21.44 17.38 -10.23
CA ASP A 679 -21.98 16.20 -9.56
C ASP A 679 -22.76 15.27 -10.49
N ARG A 680 -23.11 15.71 -11.70
CA ARG A 680 -23.77 14.89 -12.73
C ARG A 680 -22.80 14.22 -13.68
N TYR A 681 -21.54 14.63 -13.65
CA TYR A 681 -20.55 14.19 -14.60
C TYR A 681 -19.80 12.95 -14.14
N ASP A 682 -19.26 12.27 -15.13
CA ASP A 682 -18.24 11.25 -15.00
C ASP A 682 -17.17 11.47 -16.07
N LEU A 683 -16.06 10.73 -16.01
CA LEU A 683 -15.05 10.77 -17.07
C LEU A 683 -15.51 9.94 -18.29
N ALA A 684 -15.17 10.42 -19.48
CA ALA A 684 -15.33 9.64 -20.71
C ALA A 684 -14.36 8.43 -20.71
N ASP A 685 -14.80 7.30 -21.27
CA ASP A 685 -14.01 6.05 -21.28
C ASP A 685 -12.70 6.15 -22.10
N GLY A 686 -12.58 7.16 -22.97
CA GLY A 686 -11.41 7.40 -23.83
C GLY A 686 -10.25 8.14 -23.16
N ILE A 687 -10.40 8.57 -21.90
CA ILE A 687 -9.32 9.27 -21.19
C ILE A 687 -8.16 8.30 -20.90
N THR A 688 -6.99 8.67 -21.37
CA THR A 688 -5.75 7.86 -21.32
C THR A 688 -4.68 8.61 -20.53
N GLY A 689 -3.92 7.90 -19.69
CA GLY A 689 -2.78 8.43 -18.95
C GLY A 689 -3.12 9.32 -17.74
N ILE A 690 -4.40 9.40 -17.35
CA ILE A 690 -4.87 10.17 -16.19
C ILE A 690 -5.76 9.28 -15.34
N SER A 691 -5.39 9.06 -14.08
CA SER A 691 -6.16 8.26 -13.13
C SER A 691 -6.20 8.88 -11.75
N ILE A 692 -7.21 8.51 -10.96
CA ILE A 692 -7.24 8.87 -9.54
C ILE A 692 -6.38 7.86 -8.78
N TRP A 693 -5.34 8.35 -8.13
CA TRP A 693 -4.42 7.53 -7.36
C TRP A 693 -4.85 7.37 -5.91
N ALA A 694 -5.30 8.44 -5.27
CA ALA A 694 -5.85 8.42 -3.91
C ALA A 694 -7.09 9.32 -3.78
N THR A 695 -8.02 8.98 -2.90
CA THR A 695 -9.30 9.68 -2.70
C THR A 695 -9.51 10.13 -1.26
N GLY A 696 -10.60 10.85 -1.02
CA GLY A 696 -11.04 11.18 0.32
C GLY A 696 -10.25 12.33 0.95
N LEU A 697 -9.81 13.28 0.13
CA LEU A 697 -9.09 14.48 0.56
C LEU A 697 -10.00 15.70 0.45
N ARG A 698 -9.83 16.67 1.36
CA ARG A 698 -10.51 17.98 1.31
C ARG A 698 -9.67 18.96 0.50
N ASN A 699 -8.79 19.72 1.14
CA ASN A 699 -7.82 20.56 0.44
C ASN A 699 -6.42 20.03 0.69
N ASN A 700 -5.98 19.12 -0.17
CA ASN A 700 -4.61 18.64 -0.20
C ASN A 700 -3.71 19.71 -0.84
N TYR A 701 -3.22 20.65 -0.03
CA TYR A 701 -2.48 21.81 -0.56
C TYR A 701 -1.11 21.40 -1.12
N ASP A 702 -0.40 20.48 -0.46
CA ASP A 702 0.93 20.09 -0.90
C ASP A 702 1.23 18.61 -0.59
N SER A 703 2.23 18.07 -1.27
CA SER A 703 2.65 16.69 -1.16
C SER A 703 4.11 16.52 -1.52
N THR A 704 4.78 15.57 -0.87
CA THR A 704 6.18 15.27 -1.14
C THR A 704 6.38 13.77 -1.32
N TYR A 705 7.23 13.40 -2.29
CA TYR A 705 7.71 12.04 -2.50
C TYR A 705 9.06 11.86 -1.80
N SER A 706 9.14 10.87 -0.93
CA SER A 706 10.31 10.65 -0.08
C SER A 706 11.35 9.73 -0.74
N THR A 707 12.58 9.78 -0.24
CA THR A 707 13.67 8.86 -0.61
C THR A 707 13.33 7.38 -0.39
N LYS A 708 12.34 7.08 0.47
CA LYS A 708 11.83 5.72 0.75
C LYS A 708 10.75 5.25 -0.23
N GLY A 709 10.39 6.05 -1.23
CA GLY A 709 9.32 5.72 -2.16
C GLY A 709 7.91 5.89 -1.59
N GLU A 710 7.78 6.70 -0.53
CA GLU A 710 6.49 7.00 0.11
C GLU A 710 6.03 8.41 -0.25
N THR A 711 4.74 8.58 -0.55
CA THR A 711 4.12 9.89 -0.76
C THR A 711 3.44 10.36 0.52
N TYR A 712 3.78 11.57 0.94
CA TYR A 712 3.14 12.26 2.06
C TYR A 712 2.31 13.43 1.54
N VAL A 713 1.04 13.50 1.96
CA VAL A 713 0.09 14.54 1.55
C VAL A 713 -0.43 15.26 2.78
N ILE A 714 -0.31 16.58 2.81
CA ILE A 714 -0.98 17.38 3.83
C ILE A 714 -2.39 17.75 3.36
N MET A 715 -3.33 17.82 4.30
CA MET A 715 -4.72 18.14 4.03
C MET A 715 -5.24 19.14 5.07
N ASN A 716 -5.82 20.24 4.62
CA ASN A 716 -6.53 21.13 5.53
C ASN A 716 -7.82 20.50 6.04
N GLY A 717 -8.03 20.59 7.35
CA GLY A 717 -9.23 20.08 8.01
C GLY A 717 -10.50 20.83 7.60
N PRO A 718 -11.68 20.24 7.86
CA PRO A 718 -12.95 20.93 7.66
C PRO A 718 -13.12 22.08 8.65
N ASN A 719 -13.93 23.07 8.28
CA ASN A 719 -14.27 24.23 9.08
C ASN A 719 -15.74 24.18 9.52
N SER A 720 -16.01 24.43 10.81
CA SER A 720 -17.36 24.31 11.41
C SER A 720 -18.46 25.20 10.81
N TRP A 721 -18.14 26.09 9.87
CA TRP A 721 -19.03 27.11 9.32
C TRP A 721 -19.10 27.11 7.78
N LEU A 722 -18.43 26.15 7.12
CA LEU A 722 -18.33 26.10 5.65
C LEU A 722 -19.23 25.02 5.03
N GLY A 723 -20.35 24.71 5.67
CA GLY A 723 -21.32 23.74 5.19
C GLY A 723 -21.46 22.50 6.08
N ALA A 724 -22.60 21.83 5.89
CA ALA A 724 -22.92 20.55 6.49
C ALA A 724 -22.00 19.43 5.94
N SER A 725 -22.25 18.20 6.37
CA SER A 725 -21.49 17.04 5.92
C SER A 725 -22.37 16.01 5.23
N VAL A 726 -21.82 15.29 4.27
CA VAL A 726 -22.43 14.07 3.75
C VAL A 726 -22.01 12.91 4.64
N ASN A 727 -23.00 12.15 5.12
CA ASN A 727 -22.79 11.08 6.09
C ASN A 727 -23.62 9.82 5.81
N GLY A 728 -24.02 9.62 4.57
CA GLY A 728 -24.64 8.39 4.11
C GLY A 728 -25.18 8.48 2.69
N GLU A 729 -25.40 7.32 2.11
CA GLU A 729 -26.06 7.18 0.82
C GLU A 729 -27.53 7.65 0.90
N PRO A 730 -28.18 7.93 -0.23
CA PRO A 730 -29.62 8.15 -0.26
C PRO A 730 -30.38 6.90 0.22
N GLU A 731 -31.08 7.01 1.35
CA GLU A 731 -31.87 5.91 1.94
C GLU A 731 -33.40 6.18 1.92
N ASP A 732 -33.81 7.45 1.75
CA ASP A 732 -35.21 7.86 1.87
C ASP A 732 -36.07 7.44 0.67
N ARG A 733 -37.37 7.17 0.90
CA ARG A 733 -38.40 6.97 -0.15
C ARG A 733 -38.05 5.87 -1.18
N GLY A 734 -37.28 4.86 -0.77
CA GLY A 734 -36.85 3.77 -1.65
C GLY A 734 -35.88 4.22 -2.73
N CYS A 735 -35.04 5.21 -2.40
CA CYS A 735 -33.87 5.59 -3.17
C CYS A 735 -32.69 4.65 -2.87
N THR A 736 -31.78 4.58 -3.82
CA THR A 736 -30.47 3.95 -3.73
C THR A 736 -29.38 4.96 -4.10
N ALA A 737 -28.11 4.63 -3.87
CA ALA A 737 -26.98 5.46 -4.32
C ALA A 737 -27.02 5.81 -5.81
N ALA A 738 -27.45 4.88 -6.68
CA ALA A 738 -27.56 5.10 -8.11
C ALA A 738 -28.67 6.11 -8.49
N ASP A 739 -29.64 6.33 -7.61
CA ASP A 739 -30.73 7.28 -7.86
C ASP A 739 -30.30 8.74 -7.61
N PHE A 740 -29.23 8.97 -6.85
CA PHE A 740 -28.64 10.30 -6.70
C PHE A 740 -28.19 10.82 -8.06
N ASP A 741 -28.60 12.05 -8.38
CA ASP A 741 -28.35 12.65 -9.69
C ASP A 741 -27.60 13.97 -9.49
N THR A 742 -28.22 14.85 -8.71
CA THR A 742 -27.67 16.13 -8.31
C THR A 742 -28.34 16.57 -7.00
N TRP A 743 -27.88 17.70 -6.46
CA TRP A 743 -28.51 18.37 -5.33
C TRP A 743 -29.90 18.93 -5.68
N ASP A 744 -30.92 18.47 -4.95
CA ASP A 744 -32.29 19.00 -5.02
C ASP A 744 -32.44 20.24 -4.12
N GLU A 745 -33.59 20.91 -4.19
CA GLU A 745 -33.92 21.99 -3.26
C GLU A 745 -34.23 21.42 -1.87
N ILE A 746 -33.18 21.32 -1.06
CA ILE A 746 -33.25 20.88 0.34
C ILE A 746 -32.88 22.02 1.29
N TYR A 747 -33.52 22.02 2.45
CA TYR A 747 -33.32 23.03 3.50
C TYR A 747 -32.72 22.39 4.74
N LEU A 748 -31.62 22.95 5.23
CA LEU A 748 -31.00 22.60 6.51
C LEU A 748 -31.07 23.82 7.42
N ASP A 749 -31.73 23.71 8.57
CA ASP A 749 -31.87 24.83 9.53
C ASP A 749 -32.38 26.15 8.91
N ASN A 750 -33.32 26.06 7.97
CA ASN A 750 -33.84 27.17 7.15
C ASN A 750 -32.83 27.81 6.18
N VAL A 751 -31.65 27.23 6.02
CA VAL A 751 -30.69 27.56 4.97
C VAL A 751 -30.98 26.67 3.77
N ARG A 752 -31.30 27.29 2.64
CA ARG A 752 -31.51 26.60 1.37
C ARG A 752 -30.17 26.12 0.82
N ASN A 753 -30.10 24.90 0.31
CA ASN A 753 -28.96 24.45 -0.50
C ASN A 753 -28.76 25.43 -1.67
N PRO A 754 -27.56 26.00 -1.86
CA PRO A 754 -27.30 26.92 -2.97
C PRO A 754 -27.49 26.26 -4.34
N LEU A 755 -27.30 24.95 -4.44
CA LEU A 755 -27.42 24.21 -5.69
C LEU A 755 -28.78 23.52 -5.78
N PHE A 756 -29.66 24.10 -6.59
CA PHE A 756 -30.80 23.40 -7.17
C PHE A 756 -30.63 23.37 -8.69
N LEU A 757 -30.66 22.18 -9.26
CA LEU A 757 -30.62 21.98 -10.69
C LEU A 757 -31.73 21.02 -11.12
N PRO A 758 -32.63 21.40 -12.04
CA PRO A 758 -33.65 20.48 -12.53
C PRO A 758 -32.98 19.33 -13.29
N LYS A 759 -33.57 18.13 -13.16
CA LYS A 759 -33.04 16.91 -13.77
C LYS A 759 -32.98 17.07 -15.30
N PRO A 760 -31.85 16.72 -15.96
CA PRO A 760 -31.66 16.97 -17.40
C PRO A 760 -32.44 15.98 -18.29
N TYR A 761 -33.04 14.93 -17.74
CA TYR A 761 -33.83 13.93 -18.46
C TYR A 761 -35.32 13.98 -18.10
N THR A 762 -36.16 13.52 -19.03
CA THR A 762 -37.60 13.40 -18.81
C THR A 762 -37.88 12.15 -17.97
N VAL A 763 -38.56 12.31 -16.83
CA VAL A 763 -38.99 11.17 -16.00
C VAL A 763 -40.01 10.33 -16.80
N PRO A 764 -39.86 9.00 -16.88
CA PRO A 764 -40.80 8.13 -17.58
C PRO A 764 -42.25 8.35 -17.11
N LYS A 765 -43.18 8.29 -18.05
CA LYS A 765 -44.60 8.58 -17.79
C LYS A 765 -45.18 7.56 -16.80
N GLY A 766 -45.46 8.01 -15.58
CA GLY A 766 -46.00 7.17 -14.49
C GLY A 766 -45.08 7.03 -13.28
N GLU A 767 -43.86 7.55 -13.35
CA GLU A 767 -42.93 7.65 -12.23
C GLU A 767 -42.92 9.07 -11.67
N GLU A 768 -43.02 9.21 -10.34
CA GLU A 768 -42.82 10.49 -9.66
C GLU A 768 -41.31 10.73 -9.50
N PRO A 769 -40.80 11.96 -9.69
CA PRO A 769 -39.39 12.26 -9.43
C PRO A 769 -39.08 11.99 -7.95
N LYS A 770 -38.31 10.93 -7.67
CA LYS A 770 -37.78 10.71 -6.33
C LYS A 770 -36.70 11.76 -6.05
N GLN A 771 -36.85 12.48 -4.95
CA GLN A 771 -35.84 13.40 -4.42
C GLN A 771 -34.82 12.59 -3.62
N CYS A 772 -33.90 11.94 -4.34
CA CYS A 772 -32.90 11.05 -3.76
C CYS A 772 -31.68 11.86 -3.37
N GLN A 773 -31.66 12.31 -2.11
CA GLN A 773 -30.59 13.11 -1.55
C GLN A 773 -29.76 12.29 -0.57
N PRO A 774 -28.43 12.51 -0.49
CA PRO A 774 -27.59 11.84 0.49
C PRO A 774 -28.00 12.18 1.92
N VAL A 775 -27.67 11.30 2.88
CA VAL A 775 -27.90 11.59 4.30
C VAL A 775 -26.96 12.70 4.74
N ILE A 776 -27.55 13.78 5.26
CA ILE A 776 -26.79 14.95 5.71
C ILE A 776 -26.52 14.89 7.21
N GLY A 777 -25.25 14.98 7.57
CA GLY A 777 -24.76 15.09 8.93
C GLY A 777 -24.58 16.54 9.38
N PRO A 778 -24.20 16.74 10.65
CA PRO A 778 -23.95 18.07 11.20
C PRO A 778 -22.73 18.72 10.53
N GLN A 779 -22.67 20.05 10.61
CA GLN A 779 -21.43 20.80 10.36
C GLN A 779 -20.41 20.52 11.48
N PHE A 780 -19.13 20.45 11.14
CA PHE A 780 -18.06 20.29 12.12
C PHE A 780 -16.74 20.85 11.59
N GLY A 781 -15.81 21.05 12.52
CA GLY A 781 -14.43 21.42 12.23
C GLY A 781 -13.48 20.32 12.66
N GLY A 782 -12.31 20.26 12.05
CA GLY A 782 -11.27 19.30 12.40
C GLY A 782 -9.87 19.89 12.22
N PRO A 783 -8.85 19.29 12.86
CA PRO A 783 -7.48 19.65 12.61
C PRO A 783 -7.07 19.27 11.18
N ASP A 784 -5.98 19.88 10.73
CA ASP A 784 -5.29 19.46 9.52
C ASP A 784 -4.66 18.09 9.76
N ARG A 785 -4.38 17.37 8.67
CA ARG A 785 -3.78 16.04 8.74
C ARG A 785 -2.68 15.89 7.72
N ILE A 786 -1.71 15.04 8.04
CA ILE A 786 -0.77 14.49 7.05
C ILE A 786 -1.06 13.02 6.88
N PHE A 787 -1.08 12.56 5.63
CA PHE A 787 -1.30 11.17 5.26
C PHE A 787 -0.05 10.64 4.59
N ARG A 788 0.37 9.45 5.00
CA ARG A 788 1.15 8.58 4.12
C ARG A 788 0.14 7.88 3.21
N THR A 789 0.23 8.14 1.92
CA THR A 789 -0.77 7.70 0.93
C THR A 789 -0.16 6.72 -0.07
N SER A 790 -1.02 5.99 -0.76
CA SER A 790 -0.68 4.96 -1.73
C SER A 790 -1.81 4.83 -2.75
N GLU A 791 -1.58 4.09 -3.82
CA GLU A 791 -2.62 3.79 -4.81
C GLU A 791 -3.85 3.15 -4.14
N GLY A 792 -5.04 3.62 -4.50
CA GLY A 792 -6.32 3.14 -3.96
C GLY A 792 -6.66 3.62 -2.55
N ALA A 793 -5.77 4.37 -1.88
CA ALA A 793 -6.03 4.88 -0.53
C ALA A 793 -7.25 5.81 -0.50
N HIS A 794 -7.99 5.75 0.61
CA HIS A 794 -9.14 6.63 0.87
C HIS A 794 -8.99 7.31 2.23
N HIS A 795 -8.98 8.65 2.26
CA HIS A 795 -8.63 9.43 3.47
C HIS A 795 -9.83 10.03 4.23
N GLY A 796 -11.05 9.71 3.83
CA GLY A 796 -12.24 9.96 4.64
C GLY A 796 -13.02 11.25 4.37
N HIS A 797 -12.68 12.02 3.32
CA HIS A 797 -13.55 13.09 2.81
C HIS A 797 -14.61 12.51 1.83
N PRO A 798 -15.89 12.84 1.99
CA PRO A 798 -16.93 12.32 1.11
C PRO A 798 -16.92 13.03 -0.26
N ASN A 799 -17.18 12.26 -1.32
CA ASN A 799 -17.44 12.76 -2.67
C ASN A 799 -18.66 12.02 -3.23
N PRO A 800 -19.88 12.56 -3.05
CA PRO A 800 -21.13 11.96 -3.53
C PRO A 800 -21.14 11.56 -5.00
N ALA A 801 -20.60 12.42 -5.87
CA ALA A 801 -20.59 12.18 -7.31
C ALA A 801 -19.74 10.94 -7.64
N ARG A 802 -18.52 10.86 -7.09
CA ARG A 802 -17.64 9.72 -7.29
C ARG A 802 -18.14 8.46 -6.57
N ALA A 803 -18.71 8.59 -5.37
CA ALA A 803 -19.33 7.49 -4.63
C ALA A 803 -20.40 6.78 -5.47
N ARG A 804 -21.29 7.57 -6.10
CA ARG A 804 -22.27 7.07 -7.06
C ARG A 804 -21.59 6.44 -8.28
N ASN A 805 -20.65 7.15 -8.91
CA ASN A 805 -20.12 6.71 -10.19
C ASN A 805 -19.35 5.39 -10.10
N THR A 806 -18.63 5.20 -9.00
CA THR A 806 -17.72 4.05 -8.78
C THR A 806 -18.35 2.94 -7.93
N GLY A 807 -19.46 3.21 -7.24
CA GLY A 807 -20.04 2.30 -6.25
C GLY A 807 -19.24 2.21 -4.94
N ASP A 808 -18.23 3.08 -4.74
CA ASP A 808 -17.43 3.11 -3.51
C ASP A 808 -18.21 3.77 -2.36
N THR A 809 -18.78 2.94 -1.50
CA THR A 809 -19.65 3.37 -0.40
C THR A 809 -18.93 4.21 0.66
N ARG A 810 -17.61 4.09 0.78
CA ARG A 810 -16.81 4.90 1.73
C ARG A 810 -16.97 6.39 1.45
N GLN A 811 -17.14 6.76 0.19
CA GLN A 811 -17.19 8.14 -0.25
C GLN A 811 -18.53 8.85 0.00
N TRP A 812 -19.51 8.14 0.58
CA TRP A 812 -20.73 8.73 1.14
C TRP A 812 -20.56 9.23 2.58
N HIS A 813 -19.42 8.99 3.20
CA HIS A 813 -19.24 9.26 4.62
C HIS A 813 -17.98 10.08 4.89
N HIS A 814 -18.06 10.90 5.93
CA HIS A 814 -16.88 11.52 6.51
C HIS A 814 -16.35 10.68 7.68
N HIS A 815 -15.04 10.41 7.74
CA HIS A 815 -14.45 9.49 8.74
C HIS A 815 -14.77 9.86 10.19
N VAL A 816 -14.77 11.16 10.52
CA VAL A 816 -15.15 11.68 11.86
C VAL A 816 -16.56 11.23 12.29
N LEU A 817 -17.50 11.12 11.35
CA LEU A 817 -18.91 10.79 11.64
C LEU A 817 -19.22 9.30 11.49
N ARG A 818 -18.33 8.55 10.84
CA ARG A 818 -18.38 7.10 10.66
C ARG A 818 -17.01 6.48 10.93
N PRO A 819 -16.57 6.41 12.19
CA PRO A 819 -15.24 5.91 12.54
C PRO A 819 -15.02 4.43 12.17
N ASN A 820 -16.09 3.67 11.94
CA ASN A 820 -16.03 2.26 11.50
C ASN A 820 -15.92 2.09 9.98
N MET A 821 -15.89 3.19 9.22
CA MET A 821 -15.61 3.16 7.79
C MET A 821 -14.17 2.69 7.55
N GLU A 822 -13.94 1.94 6.50
CA GLU A 822 -12.57 1.65 6.05
C GLU A 822 -11.96 2.93 5.45
N TYR A 823 -10.89 3.43 6.05
CA TYR A 823 -10.13 4.57 5.53
C TYR A 823 -8.68 4.45 5.99
N THR A 824 -7.78 5.11 5.27
CA THR A 824 -6.36 5.24 5.62
C THR A 824 -6.19 6.45 6.53
N PRO A 825 -6.00 6.26 7.85
CA PRO A 825 -5.87 7.37 8.78
C PRO A 825 -4.56 8.13 8.57
N GLY A 826 -4.62 9.43 8.81
CA GLY A 826 -3.46 10.32 8.86
C GLY A 826 -3.29 10.91 10.25
N TRP A 827 -2.10 11.45 10.49
CA TRP A 827 -1.72 12.08 11.75
C TRP A 827 -2.28 13.50 11.82
N GLU A 828 -2.86 13.87 12.95
CA GLU A 828 -3.35 15.23 13.18
C GLU A 828 -2.17 16.19 13.33
N ILE A 829 -2.28 17.33 12.67
CA ILE A 829 -1.29 18.41 12.72
C ILE A 829 -1.97 19.76 12.93
N PRO A 830 -1.28 20.79 13.44
CA PRO A 830 -1.93 22.03 13.81
C PRO A 830 -2.35 22.80 12.57
N SER A 831 -3.61 23.24 12.54
CA SER A 831 -4.12 24.05 11.43
C SER A 831 -3.63 25.51 11.51
N SER A 832 -3.44 26.20 10.38
CA SER A 832 -3.46 25.69 9.00
C SER A 832 -2.03 25.34 8.54
N THR A 833 -1.83 24.14 8.01
CA THR A 833 -0.57 23.63 7.46
C THR A 833 -0.65 23.61 5.92
N THR A 834 0.40 24.06 5.24
CA THR A 834 0.36 24.29 3.78
C THR A 834 1.59 23.82 3.01
N GLY A 835 2.77 23.70 3.61
CA GLY A 835 3.95 23.14 2.91
C GLY A 835 4.43 21.84 3.53
N VAL A 836 4.99 20.94 2.72
CA VAL A 836 5.57 19.67 3.19
C VAL A 836 6.84 19.30 2.41
N THR A 837 7.89 18.89 3.12
CA THR A 837 9.11 18.36 2.49
C THR A 837 9.74 17.29 3.38
N GLU A 838 10.41 16.31 2.76
CA GLU A 838 11.31 15.42 3.48
C GLU A 838 12.61 16.14 3.87
N TYR A 839 13.10 15.85 5.08
CA TYR A 839 14.43 16.23 5.54
C TYR A 839 15.44 15.13 5.19
N ARG A 840 16.37 15.44 4.28
CA ARG A 840 17.31 14.45 3.72
C ARG A 840 18.70 14.48 4.34
N GLY A 841 19.09 15.56 5.02
CA GLY A 841 20.46 15.75 5.49
C GLY A 841 20.82 15.01 6.76
N THR A 842 22.13 14.87 6.99
CA THR A 842 22.71 14.26 8.19
C THR A 842 23.14 15.29 9.24
N CYS A 843 22.72 16.55 9.11
CA CYS A 843 22.92 17.56 10.16
C CYS A 843 22.42 17.06 11.52
N PHE A 844 23.04 17.60 12.58
CA PHE A 844 22.75 17.19 13.96
C PHE A 844 22.93 15.67 14.20
N GLY A 845 23.86 15.04 13.47
CA GLY A 845 24.11 13.59 13.55
C GLY A 845 23.01 12.73 12.93
N GLY A 846 22.28 13.26 11.94
CA GLY A 846 21.22 12.54 11.23
C GLY A 846 19.93 12.35 12.03
N LYS A 847 19.75 13.12 13.10
CA LYS A 847 18.57 13.03 13.97
C LYS A 847 17.24 13.34 13.28
N LEU A 848 17.29 14.12 12.20
CA LEU A 848 16.13 14.48 11.37
C LEU A 848 16.19 13.81 10.00
N HIS A 849 17.04 12.82 9.77
CA HIS A 849 17.17 12.20 8.45
C HIS A 849 15.95 11.29 8.15
N ASN A 850 15.36 11.45 6.96
CA ASN A 850 14.17 10.72 6.46
C ASN A 850 12.87 11.02 7.20
N ASP A 851 12.78 12.24 7.69
CA ASP A 851 11.80 12.71 8.64
C ASP A 851 11.05 13.88 7.97
N ILE A 852 9.74 14.05 8.21
CA ILE A 852 8.91 15.00 7.45
C ILE A 852 8.81 16.36 8.14
N LEU A 853 9.07 17.42 7.38
CA LEU A 853 8.84 18.79 7.78
C LEU A 853 7.53 19.33 7.21
N VAL A 854 6.85 20.15 8.00
CA VAL A 854 5.67 20.87 7.56
C VAL A 854 5.73 22.35 7.94
N SER A 855 5.11 23.21 7.14
CA SER A 855 5.00 24.63 7.43
C SER A 855 3.58 25.00 7.85
N ARG A 856 3.46 25.73 8.96
CA ARG A 856 2.18 26.25 9.43
C ARG A 856 2.06 27.73 9.14
N TRP A 857 0.92 28.09 8.58
CA TRP A 857 0.54 29.46 8.29
C TRP A 857 0.65 30.36 9.54
N LYS A 858 1.40 31.48 9.41
CA LYS A 858 1.62 32.51 10.46
C LYS A 858 2.40 32.06 11.69
N GLN A 859 2.94 30.86 11.71
CA GLN A 859 3.60 30.32 12.90
C GLN A 859 5.02 29.93 12.55
N GLY A 860 5.27 28.71 12.08
CA GLY A 860 6.61 28.15 12.07
C GLY A 860 6.76 26.96 11.14
N ILE A 861 7.97 26.41 11.16
CA ILE A 861 8.27 25.11 10.55
C ILE A 861 8.33 24.10 11.67
N TYR A 862 7.66 22.97 11.45
CA TYR A 862 7.56 21.88 12.40
C TYR A 862 8.17 20.64 11.79
N PHE A 863 8.81 19.86 12.63
CA PHE A 863 9.15 18.48 12.33
C PHE A 863 8.09 17.56 12.93
N LEU A 864 7.71 16.54 12.17
CA LEU A 864 6.75 15.51 12.56
C LEU A 864 7.47 14.20 12.86
N ASP A 865 7.61 13.86 14.14
CA ASP A 865 7.96 12.49 14.50
C ASP A 865 6.69 11.63 14.39
N LEU A 866 6.42 11.17 13.16
CA LEU A 866 5.25 10.33 12.86
C LEU A 866 5.24 9.01 13.66
N ARG A 867 6.39 8.58 14.23
CA ARG A 867 6.48 7.39 15.08
C ARG A 867 6.02 7.67 16.51
N GLN A 868 6.25 8.89 17.00
CA GLN A 868 5.84 9.33 18.35
C GLN A 868 4.55 10.15 18.34
N GLU A 869 4.00 10.43 17.16
CA GLU A 869 2.88 11.36 16.94
C GLU A 869 3.14 12.73 17.60
N GLU A 870 4.41 13.14 17.63
CA GLU A 870 4.85 14.37 18.27
C GLU A 870 5.21 15.41 17.21
N ILE A 871 4.79 16.65 17.48
CA ILE A 871 5.04 17.79 16.63
C ILE A 871 5.97 18.72 17.38
N ARG A 872 7.13 18.97 16.80
CA ARG A 872 8.15 19.84 17.41
C ARG A 872 8.39 21.04 16.52
N THR A 873 8.37 22.21 17.12
CA THR A 873 8.78 23.45 16.46
C THR A 873 10.27 23.39 16.14
N LEU A 874 10.62 23.55 14.87
CA LEU A 874 12.00 23.74 14.41
C LEU A 874 12.38 25.22 14.48
N THR A 875 11.46 26.08 14.04
CA THR A 875 11.58 27.54 14.11
C THR A 875 10.19 28.16 14.18
N ASP A 876 10.08 29.27 14.92
CA ASP A 876 8.87 30.08 15.05
C ASP A 876 9.01 31.38 14.23
N ASP A 877 7.89 32.06 14.01
CA ASP A 877 7.77 33.36 13.32
C ASP A 877 8.30 33.39 11.87
N THR A 878 7.94 32.37 11.09
CA THR A 878 8.36 32.29 9.68
C THR A 878 7.51 33.18 8.76
N GLY A 879 6.33 33.66 9.21
CA GLY A 879 5.40 34.47 8.41
C GLY A 879 4.23 33.69 7.80
N LYS A 880 3.54 34.26 6.81
CA LYS A 880 2.45 33.58 6.08
C LYS A 880 3.02 32.78 4.91
N ASN A 881 3.60 31.62 5.23
CA ASN A 881 4.27 30.80 4.24
C ASN A 881 3.33 29.73 3.71
N LEU A 882 3.34 29.55 2.40
CA LEU A 882 2.53 28.52 1.75
C LEU A 882 3.33 27.25 1.47
N ASP A 883 4.64 27.37 1.29
CA ASP A 883 5.48 26.23 0.93
C ASP A 883 6.86 26.31 1.61
N ILE A 884 7.50 25.15 1.80
CA ILE A 884 8.86 24.97 2.28
C ILE A 884 9.58 23.91 1.45
N VAL A 885 10.84 24.18 1.09
CA VAL A 885 11.61 23.28 0.24
C VAL A 885 12.96 22.98 0.90
N TYR A 886 13.28 21.70 1.05
CA TYR A 886 14.60 21.26 1.55
C TYR A 886 15.70 21.69 0.56
N GLY A 887 16.76 22.32 1.08
CA GLY A 887 17.91 22.82 0.31
C GLY A 887 19.26 22.28 0.80
N PRO A 888 20.36 22.57 0.08
CA PRO A 888 21.68 22.09 0.43
C PRO A 888 22.16 22.61 1.79
N GLY A 889 22.95 21.79 2.51
CA GLY A 889 23.48 22.11 3.83
C GLY A 889 22.41 22.12 4.91
N CYS A 890 21.38 21.28 4.74
CA CYS A 890 20.19 21.22 5.58
C CYS A 890 19.45 22.55 5.72
N SER A 891 19.57 23.42 4.71
CA SER A 891 18.79 24.64 4.63
C SER A 891 17.33 24.33 4.30
N ILE A 892 16.42 25.20 4.71
CA ILE A 892 15.00 25.08 4.37
C ILE A 892 14.55 26.42 3.79
N MET A 893 14.20 26.40 2.51
CA MET A 893 13.66 27.55 1.80
C MET A 893 12.24 27.84 2.29
N ILE A 894 11.92 29.13 2.40
CA ILE A 894 10.61 29.60 2.85
C ILE A 894 9.97 30.37 1.70
N VAL A 895 8.84 29.87 1.19
CA VAL A 895 8.06 30.54 0.16
C VAL A 895 6.90 31.28 0.81
N SER A 896 7.05 32.60 0.91
CA SER A 896 6.08 33.46 1.58
C SER A 896 5.00 33.98 0.63
N PHE A 897 3.75 33.93 1.09
CA PHE A 897 2.63 34.51 0.35
C PHE A 897 2.54 36.01 0.54
N ASP A 898 2.69 36.53 1.76
CA ASP A 898 2.39 37.95 2.03
C ASP A 898 3.61 38.83 2.21
N LYS A 899 4.78 38.24 2.44
CA LYS A 899 6.02 38.99 2.55
C LYS A 899 6.62 39.20 1.17
N ASP A 900 7.14 40.40 0.98
CA ASP A 900 7.85 40.79 -0.22
C ASP A 900 9.30 40.29 -0.21
N GLU A 901 9.49 39.00 0.08
CA GLU A 901 10.83 38.44 0.31
C GLU A 901 10.95 36.96 -0.09
N LEU A 902 12.17 36.56 -0.42
CA LEU A 902 12.61 35.16 -0.40
C LEU A 902 13.48 34.98 0.84
N ALA A 903 13.19 33.97 1.66
CA ALA A 903 13.92 33.70 2.88
C ALA A 903 14.27 32.21 3.01
N LEU A 904 15.23 31.91 3.89
CA LEU A 904 15.52 30.54 4.31
C LEU A 904 15.85 30.48 5.80
N ILE A 905 15.93 29.27 6.34
CA ILE A 905 16.57 28.98 7.62
C ILE A 905 17.72 28.00 7.42
N THR A 906 18.77 28.16 8.20
CA THR A 906 19.90 27.23 8.27
C THR A 906 20.04 26.65 9.67
N PRO A 907 20.69 25.49 9.81
CA PRO A 907 21.12 25.00 11.11
C PRO A 907 21.86 26.07 11.93
N ASP A 908 21.70 26.04 13.25
CA ASP A 908 22.50 26.84 14.18
C ASP A 908 23.93 26.29 14.26
N GLU A 909 24.92 27.18 14.16
CA GLU A 909 26.33 26.80 14.05
C GLU A 909 26.87 26.17 15.34
N GLU A 910 26.48 26.68 16.52
CA GLU A 910 26.90 26.12 17.81
C GLU A 910 26.29 24.72 18.03
N ALA A 911 25.04 24.53 17.62
CA ALA A 911 24.39 23.23 17.62
C ALA A 911 25.13 22.23 16.73
N LEU A 912 25.46 22.60 15.48
CA LEU A 912 26.24 21.75 14.59
C LEU A 912 27.61 21.39 15.19
N ASP A 913 28.36 22.37 15.67
CA ASP A 913 29.70 22.15 16.23
C ASP A 913 29.69 21.16 17.41
N SER A 914 28.64 21.20 18.23
CA SER A 914 28.42 20.26 19.35
C SER A 914 28.29 18.80 18.88
N PHE A 915 27.60 18.57 17.76
CA PHE A 915 27.44 17.23 17.19
C PHE A 915 28.71 16.76 16.50
N GLU A 916 29.30 17.62 15.67
CA GLU A 916 30.45 17.26 14.86
C GLU A 916 31.69 16.95 15.70
N THR A 917 31.88 17.69 16.79
CA THR A 917 32.96 17.43 17.75
C THR A 917 32.85 16.05 18.39
N LYS A 918 31.63 15.56 18.60
CA LYS A 918 31.36 14.24 19.20
C LYS A 918 31.51 13.10 18.19
N GLU A 919 30.99 13.29 16.98
CA GLU A 919 30.86 12.21 15.97
C GLU A 919 32.08 12.08 15.06
N VAL A 920 32.65 13.20 14.59
CA VAL A 920 33.68 13.20 13.53
C VAL A 920 35.02 13.77 14.04
N GLY A 921 34.97 14.62 15.07
CA GLY A 921 36.12 15.28 15.67
C GLY A 921 36.21 16.75 15.27
N ALA A 922 36.62 17.58 16.24
CA ALA A 922 36.63 19.03 16.10
C ALA A 922 37.41 19.50 14.85
N GLY A 923 36.76 20.33 14.03
CA GLY A 923 37.36 20.92 12.83
C GLY A 923 37.47 19.99 11.62
N ALA A 924 36.90 18.78 11.66
CA ALA A 924 36.79 17.91 10.48
C ALA A 924 35.91 18.55 9.38
N ALA A 925 36.24 18.33 8.11
CA ALA A 925 35.34 18.67 7.01
C ALA A 925 34.15 17.69 7.04
N VAL A 926 32.93 18.21 6.92
CA VAL A 926 31.71 17.39 7.04
C VAL A 926 30.81 17.68 5.86
N ILE A 927 30.23 16.63 5.29
CA ILE A 927 29.19 16.67 4.27
C ILE A 927 27.88 16.26 4.93
N TYR A 928 26.77 16.90 4.56
CA TYR A 928 25.46 16.68 5.18
C TYR A 928 24.45 16.07 4.21
N ASP A 929 24.45 16.52 2.97
CA ASP A 929 23.47 16.15 1.95
C ASP A 929 24.01 16.30 0.53
N ILE A 930 23.21 15.86 -0.44
CA ILE A 930 23.43 16.05 -1.87
C ILE A 930 22.11 16.43 -2.55
N LEU A 931 22.15 17.43 -3.43
CA LEU A 931 21.04 17.81 -4.31
C LEU A 931 21.48 17.77 -5.79
N PRO A 932 20.58 17.42 -6.73
CA PRO A 932 19.35 16.67 -6.45
C PRO A 932 19.71 15.31 -5.83
N TRP A 933 18.78 14.73 -5.07
CA TRP A 933 19.00 13.41 -4.45
C TRP A 933 18.82 12.25 -5.44
N ARG A 934 18.38 12.55 -6.66
CA ARG A 934 18.24 11.60 -7.76
C ARG A 934 18.48 12.28 -9.11
N ALA A 935 19.03 11.54 -10.06
CA ALA A 935 19.24 12.03 -11.43
C ALA A 935 19.24 10.87 -12.44
N PRO A 936 18.91 11.10 -13.71
CA PRO A 936 18.95 10.08 -14.75
C PRO A 936 20.39 9.71 -15.08
N ARG A 937 20.69 8.41 -15.18
CA ARG A 937 22.05 7.94 -15.46
C ARG A 937 22.48 8.17 -16.92
N GLU A 938 21.51 8.37 -17.81
CA GLU A 938 21.69 8.57 -19.25
C GLU A 938 22.19 9.98 -19.60
N TYR A 939 22.15 10.93 -18.67
CA TYR A 939 22.60 12.31 -18.86
C TYR A 939 23.69 12.73 -17.87
N ASP A 940 24.41 13.81 -18.21
CA ASP A 940 25.36 14.39 -17.29
C ASP A 940 24.56 15.00 -16.14
N ALA A 941 24.86 14.59 -14.90
CA ALA A 941 24.09 14.94 -13.72
C ALA A 941 24.86 15.94 -12.84
N PRO A 942 24.50 17.24 -12.87
CA PRO A 942 25.00 18.21 -11.92
C PRO A 942 24.62 17.82 -10.49
N PHE A 943 25.47 18.16 -9.53
CA PHE A 943 25.17 17.99 -8.12
C PHE A 943 25.76 19.13 -7.28
N THR A 944 25.15 19.35 -6.12
CA THR A 944 25.62 20.19 -5.03
C THR A 944 25.61 19.36 -3.76
N ILE A 945 26.78 19.15 -3.15
CA ILE A 945 26.93 18.58 -1.81
C ILE A 945 27.01 19.73 -0.81
N GLY A 946 26.06 19.79 0.12
CA GLY A 946 26.08 20.74 1.23
C GLY A 946 26.90 20.19 2.40
N GLY A 947 27.65 21.07 3.06
CA GLY A 947 28.43 20.74 4.25
C GLY A 947 29.13 21.95 4.85
N ARG A 948 30.22 21.73 5.58
CA ARG A 948 31.01 22.80 6.22
C ARG A 948 32.49 22.44 6.28
N ARG A 949 33.32 23.50 6.33
CA ARG A 949 34.79 23.47 6.52
C ARG A 949 35.56 22.83 5.37
N PHE A 950 35.12 23.08 4.13
CA PHE A 950 35.86 22.74 2.92
C PHE A 950 36.96 23.79 2.65
N THR A 951 37.89 23.95 3.59
CA THR A 951 38.91 25.00 3.54
C THR A 951 39.96 24.74 2.46
N ARG A 952 40.91 25.67 2.27
CA ARG A 952 42.04 25.46 1.35
C ARG A 952 42.91 24.26 1.71
N GLU A 953 43.07 23.98 3.01
CA GLU A 953 43.83 22.84 3.54
C GLU A 953 43.03 21.53 3.41
N LYS A 954 41.70 21.62 3.43
CA LYS A 954 40.75 20.52 3.27
C LYS A 954 39.93 20.71 2.00
N LYS A 955 40.62 20.94 0.90
CA LYS A 955 40.00 21.08 -0.41
C LYS A 955 39.43 19.71 -0.83
N PRO A 956 38.20 19.62 -1.35
CA PRO A 956 37.72 18.38 -1.96
C PRO A 956 38.62 18.02 -3.16
N ALA A 957 39.27 16.86 -3.05
CA ALA A 957 40.22 16.34 -4.02
C ALA A 957 39.56 15.32 -4.97
N ALA A 958 38.57 14.57 -4.49
CA ALA A 958 37.74 13.68 -5.31
C ALA A 958 36.34 13.55 -4.71
N VAL A 959 35.34 13.35 -5.56
CA VAL A 959 33.97 12.98 -5.18
C VAL A 959 33.63 11.67 -5.87
N ARG A 960 33.02 10.73 -5.15
CA ARG A 960 32.50 9.48 -5.70
C ARG A 960 31.04 9.28 -5.32
N ILE A 961 30.20 8.96 -6.29
CA ILE A 961 28.76 8.73 -6.11
C ILE A 961 28.46 7.29 -6.56
N GLY A 962 28.06 6.43 -5.63
CA GLY A 962 27.91 4.99 -5.88
C GLY A 962 29.19 4.33 -6.40
N GLY A 963 30.36 4.87 -6.05
CA GLY A 963 31.67 4.44 -6.56
C GLY A 963 32.03 4.97 -7.97
N VAL A 964 31.18 5.81 -8.59
CA VAL A 964 31.51 6.54 -9.81
C VAL A 964 32.29 7.80 -9.47
N GLU A 965 33.45 8.02 -10.08
CA GLU A 965 34.20 9.27 -9.90
C GLU A 965 33.48 10.44 -10.60
N ALA A 966 33.28 11.53 -9.86
CA ALA A 966 32.58 12.71 -10.33
C ALA A 966 33.52 13.90 -10.49
N GLU A 967 33.24 14.77 -11.45
CA GLU A 967 34.04 15.97 -11.72
C GLU A 967 33.66 17.09 -10.76
N ILE A 968 34.63 17.61 -10.01
CA ILE A 968 34.43 18.79 -9.16
C ILE A 968 34.57 20.04 -10.02
N SER A 969 33.49 20.82 -10.14
CA SER A 969 33.45 22.08 -10.88
C SER A 969 33.90 23.26 -10.01
N SER A 970 33.42 23.32 -8.78
CA SER A 970 33.67 24.41 -7.83
C SER A 970 33.47 23.92 -6.39
N TYR A 971 34.04 24.64 -5.44
CA TYR A 971 33.73 24.48 -4.03
C TYR A 971 33.93 25.81 -3.30
N ASP A 972 33.17 26.01 -2.23
CA ASP A 972 33.37 27.04 -1.21
C ASP A 972 33.43 26.37 0.17
N ASP A 973 33.42 27.14 1.25
CA ASP A 973 33.54 26.59 2.61
C ASP A 973 32.35 25.69 3.04
N THR A 974 31.24 25.75 2.30
CA THR A 974 29.93 25.15 2.62
C THR A 974 29.33 24.28 1.52
N ARG A 975 29.85 24.35 0.29
CA ARG A 975 29.35 23.59 -0.87
C ARG A 975 30.47 22.99 -1.71
N ILE A 976 30.18 21.82 -2.28
CA ILE A 976 30.96 21.20 -3.35
C ILE A 976 30.01 21.02 -4.53
N GLU A 977 30.39 21.53 -5.68
CA GLU A 977 29.59 21.49 -6.88
C GLU A 977 30.32 20.68 -7.95
N GLY A 978 29.58 19.85 -8.68
CA GLY A 978 30.20 18.98 -9.68
C GLY A 978 29.21 18.36 -10.64
N ILE A 979 29.72 17.45 -11.46
CA ILE A 979 28.96 16.73 -12.47
C ILE A 979 29.37 15.25 -12.45
N VAL A 980 28.37 14.35 -12.41
CA VAL A 980 28.57 12.92 -12.72
C VAL A 980 28.40 12.74 -14.23
N ARG A 981 29.43 12.23 -14.91
CA ARG A 981 29.41 12.04 -16.37
C ARG A 981 28.75 10.73 -16.76
N THR A 982 27.88 10.77 -17.76
CA THR A 982 27.14 9.62 -18.36
C THR A 982 27.99 8.37 -18.61
N GLY A 983 29.21 8.53 -19.12
CA GLY A 983 30.09 7.41 -19.49
C GLY A 983 30.53 6.49 -18.34
N HIS A 984 30.18 6.82 -17.09
CA HIS A 984 30.65 6.09 -15.91
C HIS A 984 29.51 5.50 -15.05
N THR A 985 28.24 5.64 -15.46
CA THR A 985 27.05 5.28 -14.67
C THR A 985 26.35 4.00 -15.15
N GLY A 986 26.71 3.46 -16.32
CA GLY A 986 25.99 2.37 -17.00
C GLY A 986 25.85 1.06 -16.21
N ASP A 987 26.82 0.74 -15.34
CA ASP A 987 26.82 -0.48 -14.53
C ASP A 987 26.18 -0.32 -13.14
N LYS A 988 25.62 0.86 -12.80
CA LYS A 988 25.09 1.13 -11.46
C LYS A 988 23.63 0.68 -11.32
N PRO A 989 23.23 0.14 -10.16
CA PRO A 989 21.86 -0.26 -9.90
C PRO A 989 20.97 0.99 -9.92
N ALA A 990 20.09 1.06 -10.92
CA ALA A 990 19.07 2.10 -10.97
C ALA A 990 18.04 1.89 -9.85
N LYS A 991 17.37 2.97 -9.43
CA LYS A 991 16.31 2.97 -8.42
C LYS A 991 16.73 2.48 -7.03
N LYS A 992 18.04 2.46 -6.75
CA LYS A 992 18.59 2.18 -5.41
C LYS A 992 19.40 3.37 -4.93
N LEU A 993 19.26 3.69 -3.64
CA LEU A 993 20.10 4.69 -3.00
C LEU A 993 21.55 4.17 -2.90
N VAL A 994 22.49 5.05 -3.19
CA VAL A 994 23.94 4.80 -3.16
C VAL A 994 24.64 5.82 -2.29
N ASP A 995 25.83 5.44 -1.82
CA ASP A 995 26.66 6.29 -0.98
C ASP A 995 27.34 7.40 -1.78
N VAL A 996 27.60 8.52 -1.12
CA VAL A 996 28.39 9.65 -1.62
C VAL A 996 29.63 9.81 -0.75
N GLU A 997 30.81 9.68 -1.35
CA GLU A 997 32.11 9.82 -0.71
C GLU A 997 32.81 11.09 -1.21
N VAL A 998 33.37 11.87 -0.28
CA VAL A 998 34.27 12.99 -0.59
C VAL A 998 35.62 12.73 0.04
N ILE A 999 36.68 12.78 -0.78
CA ILE A 999 38.07 12.66 -0.34
C ILE A 999 38.69 14.06 -0.37
N PHE A 1000 39.28 14.48 0.74
CA PHE A 1000 39.89 15.80 0.89
C PHE A 1000 41.41 15.77 0.64
N SER A 1001 42.01 16.93 0.40
CA SER A 1001 43.44 17.10 0.12
C SER A 1001 44.37 16.70 1.26
N ASP A 1002 43.85 16.62 2.49
CA ASP A 1002 44.55 16.11 3.66
C ASP A 1002 44.40 14.59 3.85
N HIS A 1003 43.83 13.90 2.85
CA HIS A 1003 43.51 12.47 2.84
C HIS A 1003 42.42 12.03 3.80
N THR A 1004 41.70 12.97 4.44
CA THR A 1004 40.48 12.63 5.16
C THR A 1004 39.34 12.33 4.20
N THR A 1005 38.38 11.51 4.65
CA THR A 1005 37.23 11.09 3.86
C THR A 1005 35.95 11.38 4.63
N ALA A 1006 34.93 11.89 3.95
CA ALA A 1006 33.58 12.00 4.47
C ALA A 1006 32.61 11.18 3.62
N LEU A 1007 31.63 10.56 4.27
CA LEU A 1007 30.71 9.60 3.66
C LEU A 1007 29.26 9.94 4.03
N LEU A 1008 28.40 10.11 3.03
CA LEU A 1008 26.95 10.05 3.18
C LEU A 1008 26.49 8.69 2.70
N LYS A 1009 25.76 7.98 3.56
CA LYS A 1009 25.19 6.68 3.19
C LYS A 1009 23.83 6.87 2.54
N GLU A 1010 23.53 6.06 1.52
CA GLU A 1010 22.19 5.98 0.91
C GLU A 1010 21.59 7.36 0.56
N ALA A 1011 22.39 8.25 -0.05
CA ALA A 1011 22.03 9.67 -0.19
C ALA A 1011 21.67 10.09 -1.63
N PHE A 1012 22.02 9.27 -2.63
CA PHE A 1012 21.79 9.59 -4.04
C PHE A 1012 21.18 8.41 -4.79
N MET A 1013 20.32 8.63 -5.79
CA MET A 1013 19.73 7.59 -6.62
C MET A 1013 19.93 7.86 -8.11
N PHE A 1014 20.42 6.85 -8.85
CA PHE A 1014 20.40 6.88 -10.30
C PHE A 1014 19.03 6.40 -10.82
N LEU A 1015 18.44 7.15 -11.75
CA LEU A 1015 17.18 6.80 -12.43
C LEU A 1015 17.45 6.31 -13.85
N ASN A 1016 16.47 5.59 -14.41
CA ASN A 1016 16.47 5.21 -15.82
C ASN A 1016 15.57 6.18 -16.59
N ALA A 1017 16.16 7.04 -17.41
CA ALA A 1017 15.40 7.82 -18.37
C ALA A 1017 14.96 6.91 -19.54
N PRO A 1018 13.70 7.01 -20.02
CA PRO A 1018 13.31 6.35 -21.25
C PRO A 1018 14.12 6.90 -22.44
N PRO A 1019 14.36 6.11 -23.50
CA PRO A 1019 14.96 6.62 -24.72
C PRO A 1019 14.12 7.79 -25.22
N GLN A 1020 14.70 8.99 -25.27
CA GLN A 1020 13.97 10.14 -25.78
C GLN A 1020 13.72 9.93 -27.27
N SER A 1021 12.45 9.95 -27.69
CA SER A 1021 12.11 10.08 -29.11
C SER A 1021 12.69 11.41 -29.59
N ASP A 1022 13.36 11.36 -30.73
CA ASP A 1022 13.97 12.50 -31.41
C ASP A 1022 12.95 13.66 -31.48
N PRO A 1023 13.26 14.86 -30.95
CA PRO A 1023 12.35 16.01 -31.04
C PRO A 1023 12.08 16.49 -32.47
N ASP A 1024 12.80 15.95 -33.47
CA ASP A 1024 12.59 16.19 -34.91
C ASP A 1024 11.57 15.23 -35.61
N LEU A 1025 10.79 14.44 -34.86
CA LEU A 1025 9.72 13.58 -35.40
C LEU A 1025 8.32 14.20 -35.39
#